data_AF-A0A947HHW2-F1
#
_entry.id   AF-A0A947HHW2-F1
#
_cell.length_a   1.000
_cell.length_b   1.000
_cell.length_c   1.000
_cell.angle_alpha   90.00
_cell.angle_beta   90.00
_cell.angle_gamma   90.00
#
_symmetry.space_group_name_H-M   'P 1'
#
loop_
_entity.id
_entity.type
_entity.pdbx_description
1 polymer ?
#
loop_
_entity_poly.entity_id
_entity_poly.type
_entity_poly.pdbx_seq_one_letter_code
_entity_poly.pdbx_strand_id
1 'polypeptide(L)'
;MKTLSARLTRAPRRSLLLASAAAVCLLGSCAAESSGSTGTVDGTTAADASDGTDGATDATDGATDGTDGTTDATDGTTDATDGTTDGTTGSDATDATDGGTDATDGTGCGDCDDGDPCTTDQCGAGGECAHKPGGGPECVPTLEIVSPSRGETRIGEEAFEVEGTAKNASGGPALLKINGNEIPVNADGSFLAALYPSHGINTFEAIASTEGGYNTARIQSVLVGDTYYPTHQGRGPGTIIGDGIQAWLGKDFWDDGDRGDLDDFAAITAAILEDTDFLAFLPPTIKGEGEAGGALWCEWTVNVTSIEFNMGDVDIATTPGGLSLFIALTDILVAFEAIAPDIGCPDAIGTASIESVTVATTLGIALAGTGAILVDVPELEVQISEPVLDITDGFAAFFDWAFNWFNETFANVVEAGIEAGVTGYVVPSIQEALEGFTSYTTTLTIPAFAGITKPVDVTLAADPTTFTLDYGGAFIGLGASIVAKQGIPDTIKVLGSLARQNCLGQGSAPFELPQDAPLALAISDDLLNQLLFGAFYGGLLHLDIPGSFIADKLGFDGLKVDTISLKPLLPPVITSCLTPGSITLQIGDFGVSASLDIGGKAGTLEAFLFASADVTLKTVDGPNGTELGISVDALDTFAFEVIDATGALDGSEAVIELLFRELASSLVKDAVGGGFLQSFPIPSFDISSFVSGLPSLSLGFDPQQIGSKNGYTLITGTVKGQ
;
A
#
# COMPACT_ATOMS: atom_id res chain seq x y z
N MET A 1 -37.04 -50.31 -22.08
CA MET A 1 -37.85 -50.53 -20.85
C MET A 1 -37.00 -50.26 -19.62
N LYS A 2 -36.98 -49.01 -19.15
CA LYS A 2 -36.90 -48.53 -17.75
C LYS A 2 -36.54 -47.05 -17.82
N THR A 3 -37.51 -46.25 -17.43
CA THR A 3 -37.54 -44.79 -17.37
C THR A 3 -36.61 -44.27 -16.28
N LEU A 4 -35.69 -43.38 -16.63
CA LEU A 4 -35.17 -42.37 -15.70
C LEU A 4 -35.34 -41.00 -16.35
N SER A 5 -36.34 -40.27 -15.86
CA SER A 5 -36.51 -38.84 -16.09
C SER A 5 -35.92 -38.15 -14.87
N ALA A 6 -34.78 -37.48 -15.04
CA ALA A 6 -34.23 -36.57 -14.03
C ALA A 6 -34.31 -35.15 -14.59
N ARG A 7 -35.19 -34.36 -13.99
CA ARG A 7 -35.26 -32.91 -14.16
C ARG A 7 -33.97 -32.30 -13.62
N LEU A 8 -33.19 -31.65 -14.49
CA LEU A 8 -32.17 -30.69 -14.09
C LEU A 8 -32.87 -29.42 -13.58
N THR A 9 -33.01 -29.31 -12.26
CA THR A 9 -33.27 -28.04 -11.58
C THR A 9 -31.98 -27.23 -11.55
N ARG A 10 -31.96 -26.07 -12.22
CA ARG A 10 -30.91 -25.04 -12.09
C ARG A 10 -30.70 -24.71 -10.61
N ALA A 11 -29.49 -24.96 -10.11
CA ALA A 11 -29.01 -24.40 -8.85
C ALA A 11 -28.67 -22.91 -9.05
N PRO A 12 -28.82 -22.05 -8.01
CA PRO A 12 -28.44 -20.65 -8.10
C PRO A 12 -26.92 -20.52 -8.17
N ARG A 13 -26.42 -19.76 -9.16
CA ARG A 13 -25.03 -19.33 -9.28
C ARG A 13 -24.63 -18.61 -7.98
N ARG A 14 -23.69 -19.19 -7.23
CA ARG A 14 -22.93 -18.47 -6.21
C ARG A 14 -21.68 -17.92 -6.91
N SER A 15 -21.63 -16.60 -7.06
CA SER A 15 -20.45 -15.87 -7.47
C SER A 15 -19.34 -16.10 -6.44
N LEU A 16 -18.27 -16.80 -6.82
CA LEU A 16 -17.08 -16.99 -6.00
C LEU A 16 -15.97 -16.11 -6.59
N LEU A 17 -15.46 -15.18 -5.78
CA LEU A 17 -14.37 -14.27 -6.10
C LEU A 17 -13.02 -15.01 -6.03
N LEU A 18 -12.19 -14.90 -7.07
CA LEU A 18 -10.75 -15.13 -7.09
C LEU A 18 -10.19 -14.59 -8.42
N ALA A 19 -9.95 -13.28 -8.49
CA ALA A 19 -9.35 -12.66 -9.66
C ALA A 19 -8.60 -11.42 -9.20
N SER A 20 -7.25 -11.49 -9.08
CA SER A 20 -6.33 -10.36 -8.77
C SER A 20 -4.98 -10.63 -8.03
N ALA A 21 -4.45 -11.85 -8.04
CA ALA A 21 -3.30 -12.18 -7.19
C ALA A 21 -2.02 -11.32 -7.41
N ALA A 22 -1.82 -10.68 -8.58
CA ALA A 22 -0.68 -9.78 -8.92
C ALA A 22 -0.36 -8.69 -7.90
N ALA A 23 -1.40 -8.02 -7.40
CA ALA A 23 -1.23 -6.80 -6.63
C ALA A 23 -1.35 -7.07 -5.12
N VAL A 24 -1.79 -8.27 -4.72
CA VAL A 24 -2.02 -8.65 -3.32
C VAL A 24 -0.80 -9.17 -2.60
N CYS A 25 0.00 -10.03 -3.21
CA CYS A 25 0.99 -10.73 -2.38
C CYS A 25 2.18 -9.82 -2.03
N LEU A 26 2.46 -8.80 -2.85
CA LEU A 26 3.46 -7.78 -2.55
C LEU A 26 3.22 -7.02 -1.23
N LEU A 27 2.01 -7.08 -0.65
CA LEU A 27 1.65 -6.25 0.51
C LEU A 27 0.84 -6.99 1.61
N GLY A 28 0.60 -8.31 1.52
CA GLY A 28 -0.11 -9.05 2.57
C GLY A 28 0.21 -10.54 2.63
N SER A 29 0.51 -11.03 3.83
CA SER A 29 0.80 -12.44 4.13
C SER A 29 -0.47 -13.31 4.09
N CYS A 30 -0.56 -14.25 3.14
CA CYS A 30 -1.56 -15.31 3.18
C CYS A 30 -1.16 -16.40 4.19
N ALA A 31 -1.70 -16.34 5.41
CA ALA A 31 -1.68 -17.45 6.35
C ALA A 31 -3.04 -18.18 6.32
N ALA A 32 -3.09 -19.36 5.71
CA ALA A 32 -4.25 -20.23 5.75
C ALA A 32 -4.23 -21.07 7.03
N GLU A 33 -4.93 -20.65 8.10
CA GLU A 33 -5.23 -21.53 9.23
C GLU A 33 -6.62 -22.16 9.06
N SER A 34 -6.62 -23.46 8.75
CA SER A 34 -7.83 -24.29 8.82
C SER A 34 -8.10 -24.71 10.27
N SER A 35 -9.16 -24.19 10.89
CA SER A 35 -9.77 -24.86 12.04
C SER A 35 -11.29 -24.76 11.96
N GLY A 36 -11.92 -25.88 11.62
CA GLY A 36 -13.36 -26.04 11.64
C GLY A 36 -13.90 -26.06 13.07
N SER A 37 -14.99 -25.33 13.29
CA SER A 37 -15.88 -25.55 14.43
C SER A 37 -17.31 -25.22 14.00
N THR A 38 -18.14 -26.26 13.94
CA THR A 38 -19.58 -26.18 13.69
C THR A 38 -20.29 -25.68 14.95
N GLY A 39 -20.76 -24.44 14.94
CA GLY A 39 -21.59 -23.85 15.99
C GLY A 39 -22.92 -23.34 15.44
N THR A 40 -23.96 -24.14 15.64
CA THR A 40 -25.37 -23.87 15.35
C THR A 40 -25.88 -22.68 16.17
N VAL A 41 -26.52 -21.68 15.56
CA VAL A 41 -27.39 -20.73 16.28
C VAL A 41 -28.64 -20.42 15.46
N ASP A 42 -29.77 -20.54 16.17
CA ASP A 42 -31.16 -20.36 15.78
C ASP A 42 -31.47 -19.01 15.12
N GLY A 43 -32.47 -19.06 14.23
CA GLY A 43 -33.05 -17.88 13.60
C GLY A 43 -34.10 -17.17 14.44
N THR A 44 -34.29 -15.89 14.13
CA THR A 44 -35.54 -15.17 14.35
C THR A 44 -35.77 -14.14 13.25
N THR A 45 -36.90 -14.28 12.58
CA THR A 45 -37.52 -13.38 11.60
C THR A 45 -38.28 -12.24 12.26
N ALA A 46 -38.35 -11.08 11.59
CA ALA A 46 -39.37 -10.00 11.63
C ALA A 46 -38.67 -8.62 11.63
N ALA A 47 -39.14 -7.53 11.04
CA ALA A 47 -40.22 -7.22 10.10
C ALA A 47 -40.01 -5.76 9.66
N ASP A 48 -40.72 -5.36 8.60
CA ASP A 48 -40.95 -4.00 8.07
C ASP A 48 -40.70 -2.80 9.00
N ALA A 49 -40.09 -1.75 8.43
CA ALA A 49 -40.64 -0.39 8.46
C ALA A 49 -40.05 0.48 7.34
N SER A 50 -40.94 1.01 6.51
CA SER A 50 -40.76 2.04 5.49
C SER A 50 -40.84 3.46 6.05
N ASP A 51 -40.43 4.43 5.21
CA ASP A 51 -40.59 5.90 5.28
C ASP A 51 -39.55 6.67 6.12
N GLY A 52 -39.11 7.88 5.76
CA GLY A 52 -39.52 8.80 4.70
C GLY A 52 -38.41 9.81 4.36
N THR A 53 -38.55 10.40 3.17
CA THR A 53 -37.77 11.52 2.64
C THR A 53 -38.38 12.88 3.03
N ASP A 54 -37.54 13.75 3.59
CA ASP A 54 -37.45 15.21 3.43
C ASP A 54 -36.15 15.64 4.17
N GLY A 55 -35.30 16.59 3.78
CA GLY A 55 -35.40 17.73 2.88
C GLY A 55 -34.96 18.96 3.68
N ALA A 56 -33.75 19.48 3.48
CA ALA A 56 -33.41 20.91 3.66
C ALA A 56 -31.93 21.16 3.37
N THR A 57 -31.68 21.89 2.29
CA THR A 57 -30.48 22.64 1.97
C THR A 57 -30.54 23.98 2.71
N ASP A 58 -29.47 24.38 3.41
CA ASP A 58 -29.26 25.76 3.87
C ASP A 58 -27.89 26.23 3.35
N ALA A 59 -27.93 27.40 2.73
CA ALA A 59 -26.83 28.14 2.14
C ALA A 59 -26.51 29.31 3.07
N THR A 60 -25.25 29.50 3.42
CA THR A 60 -24.81 30.70 4.15
C THR A 60 -23.95 31.56 3.24
N ASP A 61 -24.55 32.63 2.73
CA ASP A 61 -23.89 33.85 2.28
C ASP A 61 -24.15 34.98 3.28
N GLY A 62 -23.27 35.99 3.31
CA GLY A 62 -23.56 37.27 3.97
C GLY A 62 -22.43 37.87 4.79
N ALA A 63 -21.55 38.61 4.12
CA ALA A 63 -20.77 39.70 4.71
C ALA A 63 -21.69 40.82 5.23
N THR A 64 -21.30 41.62 6.24
CA THR A 64 -20.88 43.05 6.13
C THR A 64 -20.49 43.63 7.51
N ASP A 65 -19.70 44.71 7.46
CA ASP A 65 -19.41 45.84 8.39
C ASP A 65 -20.16 45.96 9.75
N GLY A 66 -19.70 46.70 10.76
CA GLY A 66 -18.55 47.58 10.98
C GLY A 66 -18.75 48.37 12.29
N THR A 67 -17.76 49.21 12.57
CA THR A 67 -17.78 50.39 13.48
C THR A 67 -17.65 50.23 15.01
N ASP A 68 -17.12 51.33 15.51
CA ASP A 68 -16.42 51.75 16.72
C ASP A 68 -17.33 52.15 17.88
N GLY A 69 -16.76 52.26 19.08
CA GLY A 69 -17.47 52.81 20.24
C GLY A 69 -16.68 52.80 21.55
N THR A 70 -15.86 53.84 21.75
CA THR A 70 -15.36 54.27 23.07
C THR A 70 -16.49 54.85 23.92
N THR A 71 -16.55 54.57 25.24
CA THR A 71 -16.90 55.58 26.26
C THR A 71 -16.55 55.14 27.69
N ASP A 72 -16.48 56.14 28.55
CA ASP A 72 -15.74 56.32 29.79
C ASP A 72 -16.69 56.37 31.03
N ALA A 73 -16.11 56.29 32.23
CA ALA A 73 -16.66 56.61 33.57
C ALA A 73 -17.80 55.68 34.13
N THR A 74 -17.96 55.40 35.43
CA THR A 74 -17.74 56.22 36.64
C THR A 74 -17.76 55.34 37.91
N ASP A 75 -17.33 55.97 39.01
CA ASP A 75 -17.22 55.60 40.43
C ASP A 75 -18.36 54.86 41.17
N GLY A 76 -18.05 54.42 42.39
CA GLY A 76 -19.01 53.95 43.39
C GLY A 76 -18.36 53.45 44.69
N THR A 77 -18.09 54.37 45.62
CA THR A 77 -17.75 54.09 47.03
C THR A 77 -19.00 53.71 47.83
N THR A 78 -18.91 52.85 48.85
CA THR A 78 -19.39 53.10 50.24
C THR A 78 -18.98 52.00 51.23
N ASP A 79 -19.17 52.32 52.50
CA ASP A 79 -18.43 51.98 53.71
C ASP A 79 -19.26 51.10 54.68
N ALA A 80 -18.57 50.62 55.72
CA ALA A 80 -19.05 50.35 57.09
C ALA A 80 -19.49 48.94 57.59
N THR A 81 -18.85 48.62 58.73
CA THR A 81 -19.33 47.96 59.99
C THR A 81 -19.56 46.44 60.00
N ASP A 82 -19.35 45.69 61.08
CA ASP A 82 -18.55 45.70 62.32
C ASP A 82 -18.73 44.28 62.93
N GLY A 83 -17.92 43.87 63.91
CA GLY A 83 -18.17 42.61 64.63
C GLY A 83 -16.99 42.06 65.41
N THR A 84 -16.80 42.59 66.60
CA THR A 84 -15.87 42.15 67.65
C THR A 84 -16.29 40.83 68.32
N THR A 85 -15.34 40.02 68.81
CA THR A 85 -15.41 39.47 70.18
C THR A 85 -14.01 39.14 70.75
N ASP A 86 -13.88 39.45 72.04
CA ASP A 86 -12.72 39.44 72.94
C ASP A 86 -12.38 38.05 73.50
N GLY A 87 -11.12 37.84 73.89
CA GLY A 87 -10.75 36.83 74.89
C GLY A 87 -9.26 36.75 75.22
N THR A 88 -8.76 37.70 76.03
CA THR A 88 -7.76 37.62 77.15
C THR A 88 -6.79 36.41 77.27
N THR A 89 -5.54 36.42 77.76
CA THR A 89 -4.56 37.34 78.41
C THR A 89 -3.28 36.52 78.67
N GLY A 90 -2.10 37.17 78.69
CA GLY A 90 -0.88 36.65 79.34
C GLY A 90 0.40 37.06 78.59
N SER A 91 0.92 38.28 78.77
CA SER A 91 1.80 38.75 79.85
C SER A 91 3.29 38.50 79.56
N ASP A 92 3.99 39.64 79.42
CA ASP A 92 5.37 39.94 79.81
C ASP A 92 6.54 39.38 79.00
N ALA A 93 7.10 40.23 78.14
CA ALA A 93 8.46 40.77 78.35
C ALA A 93 8.71 41.98 77.43
N THR A 94 8.77 43.14 78.08
CA THR A 94 9.42 44.37 77.65
C THR A 94 10.90 44.13 77.35
N ASP A 95 11.44 44.70 76.27
CA ASP A 95 12.18 45.95 76.35
C ASP A 95 12.47 46.52 74.96
N ALA A 96 12.30 47.83 74.85
CA ALA A 96 12.65 48.63 73.71
C ALA A 96 14.10 49.09 73.88
N THR A 97 14.89 49.08 72.81
CA THR A 97 15.91 50.13 72.63
C THR A 97 16.20 50.31 71.15
N ASP A 98 15.61 51.38 70.68
CA ASP A 98 16.04 52.30 69.64
C ASP A 98 17.55 52.56 69.55
N GLY A 99 17.97 52.93 68.33
CA GLY A 99 18.92 54.02 68.16
C GLY A 99 20.40 53.65 68.10
N GLY A 100 20.79 52.89 67.07
CA GLY A 100 22.19 52.74 66.67
C GLY A 100 22.40 53.14 65.22
N THR A 101 22.31 54.44 64.90
CA THR A 101 22.95 54.97 63.69
C THR A 101 24.46 54.91 63.90
N ASP A 102 25.07 53.76 63.61
CA ASP A 102 26.50 53.65 63.40
C ASP A 102 26.80 54.09 61.97
N ALA A 103 26.93 55.40 61.82
CA ALA A 103 27.63 56.01 60.72
C ALA A 103 29.14 55.73 60.90
N THR A 104 29.55 54.51 60.58
CA THR A 104 30.91 54.24 60.13
C THR A 104 30.87 54.11 58.62
N ASP A 105 31.21 55.25 58.00
CA ASP A 105 31.76 55.38 56.66
C ASP A 105 32.76 54.24 56.41
N GLY A 106 32.31 53.29 55.58
CA GLY A 106 32.96 52.04 55.26
C GLY A 106 32.35 51.43 54.00
N THR A 107 32.33 52.21 52.92
CA THR A 107 32.35 51.74 51.52
C THR A 107 31.26 50.74 51.08
N GLY A 108 30.09 51.27 50.71
CA GLY A 108 29.83 51.39 49.26
C GLY A 108 28.98 50.37 48.53
N CYS A 109 28.25 49.42 49.13
CA CYS A 109 27.22 48.70 48.35
C CYS A 109 25.92 48.67 49.15
N GLY A 110 24.96 49.50 48.71
CA GLY A 110 23.56 49.21 48.96
C GLY A 110 23.22 47.87 48.31
N ASP A 111 22.06 47.31 48.69
CA ASP A 111 21.55 46.03 48.18
C ASP A 111 21.99 45.76 46.74
N CYS A 112 22.99 44.87 46.58
CA CYS A 112 23.62 44.60 45.29
C CYS A 112 22.82 43.55 44.52
N ASP A 113 21.61 43.21 44.98
CA ASP A 113 20.67 42.29 44.32
C ASP A 113 20.10 42.95 43.05
N ASP A 114 20.38 42.36 41.88
CA ASP A 114 19.78 42.80 40.61
C ASP A 114 18.37 42.23 40.39
N GLY A 115 17.88 41.42 41.33
CA GLY A 115 16.60 40.73 41.24
C GLY A 115 16.62 39.55 40.27
N ASP A 116 17.77 39.19 39.69
CA ASP A 116 17.93 38.01 38.87
C ASP A 116 18.35 36.83 39.77
N PRO A 117 17.47 35.83 39.99
CA PRO A 117 17.85 34.65 40.78
C PRO A 117 19.01 33.87 40.16
N CYS A 118 19.39 34.19 38.93
CA CYS A 118 20.46 33.58 38.18
C CYS A 118 21.75 34.36 38.15
N THR A 119 21.89 35.32 39.04
CA THR A 119 23.17 35.92 39.36
C THR A 119 23.49 35.70 40.84
N THR A 120 24.78 35.65 41.14
CA THR A 120 25.32 35.74 42.48
C THR A 120 25.90 37.13 42.60
N ASP A 121 25.25 37.93 43.42
CA ASP A 121 25.64 39.31 43.64
C ASP A 121 26.85 39.40 44.55
N GLN A 122 27.90 40.04 44.07
CA GLN A 122 29.12 40.27 44.81
C GLN A 122 29.41 41.76 44.90
N CYS A 123 29.46 42.27 46.13
CA CYS A 123 30.01 43.58 46.40
C CYS A 123 31.54 43.55 46.27
N GLY A 124 32.09 44.25 45.29
CA GLY A 124 33.53 44.48 45.18
C GLY A 124 34.06 45.43 46.26
N ALA A 125 35.35 45.33 46.59
CA ALA A 125 36.00 46.14 47.63
C ALA A 125 35.98 47.67 47.41
N GLY A 126 35.53 48.14 46.23
CA GLY A 126 35.30 49.55 45.89
C GLY A 126 33.83 49.99 45.95
N GLY A 127 32.90 49.12 46.35
CA GLY A 127 31.46 49.39 46.30
C GLY A 127 30.80 49.13 44.93
N GLU A 128 31.52 48.51 44.00
CA GLU A 128 30.95 48.11 42.71
C GLU A 128 30.15 46.81 42.87
N CYS A 129 28.89 46.78 42.41
CA CYS A 129 28.12 45.55 42.29
C CYS A 129 28.68 44.73 41.12
N ALA A 130 29.01 43.46 41.36
CA ALA A 130 29.36 42.50 40.34
C ALA A 130 28.39 41.33 40.40
N HIS A 131 27.59 41.18 39.36
CA HIS A 131 26.63 40.09 39.20
C HIS A 131 27.32 38.98 38.40
N LYS A 132 27.54 37.81 39.01
CA LYS A 132 28.13 36.66 38.32
C LYS A 132 27.05 35.63 38.04
N PRO A 133 27.01 34.97 36.87
CA PRO A 133 26.03 33.92 36.62
C PRO A 133 26.00 32.87 37.73
N GLY A 134 24.81 32.66 38.30
CA GLY A 134 24.48 31.70 39.33
C GLY A 134 24.34 30.28 38.80
N GLY A 135 24.48 29.31 39.71
CA GLY A 135 24.60 27.87 39.46
C GLY A 135 23.29 27.08 39.33
N GLY A 136 22.13 27.72 39.52
CA GLY A 136 20.90 27.05 39.91
C GLY A 136 20.05 26.50 38.76
N PRO A 137 19.28 25.42 38.97
CA PRO A 137 18.31 24.90 38.00
C PRO A 137 17.21 25.91 37.62
N GLU A 138 16.94 26.89 38.47
CA GLU A 138 16.07 28.05 38.17
C GLU A 138 16.59 28.91 37.00
N CYS A 139 17.83 28.70 36.56
CA CYS A 139 18.50 29.44 35.49
C CYS A 139 18.46 28.79 34.12
N VAL A 140 17.76 27.67 34.02
CA VAL A 140 17.46 27.03 32.75
C VAL A 140 16.48 27.92 31.97
N PRO A 141 16.83 28.34 30.74
CA PRO A 141 15.95 29.20 29.96
C PRO A 141 14.66 28.47 29.57
N THR A 142 13.55 29.19 29.43
CA THR A 142 12.32 28.61 28.87
C THR A 142 12.33 28.73 27.35
N LEU A 143 11.95 27.65 26.67
CA LEU A 143 11.81 27.60 25.22
C LEU A 143 10.49 26.92 24.87
N GLU A 144 9.63 27.66 24.19
CA GLU A 144 8.33 27.22 23.69
C GLU A 144 8.24 27.49 22.19
N ILE A 145 7.86 26.48 21.42
CA ILE A 145 7.55 26.62 20.00
C ILE A 145 6.03 26.63 19.85
N VAL A 146 5.51 27.70 19.27
CA VAL A 146 4.07 27.91 19.05
C VAL A 146 3.65 27.42 17.66
N SER A 147 4.47 27.70 16.65
CA SER A 147 4.28 27.26 15.27
C SER A 147 5.64 26.84 14.68
N PRO A 148 5.70 25.78 13.85
CA PRO A 148 4.62 24.84 13.57
C PRO A 148 4.26 24.01 14.81
N SER A 149 3.04 23.49 14.85
CA SER A 149 2.66 22.53 15.87
C SER A 149 3.45 21.23 15.71
N ARG A 150 3.68 20.51 16.81
CA ARG A 150 4.39 19.23 16.76
C ARG A 150 3.60 18.22 15.93
N GLY A 151 4.24 17.56 14.97
CA GLY A 151 3.60 16.64 14.06
C GLY A 151 2.64 17.31 13.06
N GLU A 152 2.83 18.59 12.76
CA GLU A 152 2.04 19.27 11.73
C GLU A 152 2.34 18.70 10.34
N THR A 153 1.28 18.56 9.53
CA THR A 153 1.39 18.24 8.10
C THR A 153 1.10 19.50 7.28
N ARG A 154 1.99 19.89 6.37
CA ARG A 154 1.90 21.14 5.61
C ARG A 154 1.92 20.92 4.10
N ILE A 155 1.19 21.79 3.40
CA ILE A 155 1.16 21.84 1.93
C ILE A 155 2.16 22.89 1.45
N GLY A 156 2.98 22.52 0.48
CA GLY A 156 3.95 23.38 -0.17
C GLY A 156 5.35 23.28 0.45
N GLU A 157 6.36 23.33 -0.39
CA GLU A 157 7.78 23.30 -0.01
C GLU A 157 8.37 24.70 0.23
N GLU A 158 7.51 25.72 0.32
CA GLU A 158 7.94 27.08 0.64
C GLU A 158 8.48 27.17 2.08
N ALA A 159 9.30 28.19 2.31
CA ALA A 159 9.82 28.45 3.65
C ALA A 159 8.66 28.64 4.63
N PHE A 160 8.77 28.05 5.81
CA PHE A 160 7.82 28.25 6.88
C PHE A 160 8.47 28.90 8.08
N GLU A 161 7.66 29.65 8.81
CA GLU A 161 8.12 30.37 9.99
C GLU A 161 7.97 29.49 11.23
N VAL A 162 9.07 29.34 11.97
CA VAL A 162 9.09 28.86 13.34
C VAL A 162 8.91 30.06 14.25
N GLU A 163 7.80 30.07 14.97
CA GLU A 163 7.41 31.10 15.92
C GLU A 163 7.42 30.51 17.32
N GLY A 164 7.94 31.27 18.28
CA GLY A 164 7.98 30.83 19.67
C GLY A 164 8.46 31.89 20.63
N THR A 165 8.76 31.45 21.86
CA THR A 165 9.38 32.27 22.88
C THR A 165 10.62 31.60 23.47
N ALA A 166 11.67 32.39 23.70
CA ALA A 166 12.93 31.99 24.32
C ALA A 166 13.31 33.00 25.41
N LYS A 167 13.14 32.64 26.69
CA LYS A 167 13.36 33.56 27.81
C LYS A 167 14.37 33.00 28.80
N ASN A 168 15.14 33.88 29.42
CA ASN A 168 15.94 33.55 30.59
C ASN A 168 15.04 33.56 31.86
N ALA A 169 15.63 33.23 33.02
CA ALA A 169 14.91 33.20 34.29
C ALA A 169 14.37 34.57 34.73
N SER A 170 15.06 35.66 34.40
CA SER A 170 14.61 37.04 34.64
C SER A 170 13.52 37.52 33.67
N GLY A 171 13.09 36.68 32.72
CA GLY A 171 12.04 36.97 31.76
C GLY A 171 12.49 37.79 30.55
N GLY A 172 13.78 38.14 30.46
CA GLY A 172 14.41 38.73 29.29
C GLY A 172 14.74 37.71 28.18
N PRO A 173 15.21 38.15 27.00
CA PRO A 173 15.50 37.26 25.89
C PRO A 173 16.67 36.33 26.18
N ALA A 174 16.51 35.05 25.88
CA ALA A 174 17.61 34.10 25.82
C ALA A 174 18.36 34.20 24.47
N LEU A 175 19.58 33.69 24.40
CA LEU A 175 20.25 33.44 23.12
C LEU A 175 19.59 32.25 22.45
N LEU A 176 19.19 32.36 21.18
CA LEU A 176 18.51 31.28 20.47
C LEU A 176 19.32 30.84 19.25
N LYS A 177 19.43 29.53 19.06
CA LYS A 177 19.89 28.91 17.82
C LYS A 177 18.84 27.97 17.27
N ILE A 178 18.62 27.99 15.96
CA ILE A 178 17.81 27.00 15.25
C ILE A 178 18.66 26.36 14.16
N ASN A 179 18.80 25.03 14.20
CA ASN A 179 19.71 24.26 13.34
C ASN A 179 21.13 24.82 13.35
N GLY A 180 21.60 25.26 14.52
CA GLY A 180 22.91 25.88 14.73
C GLY A 180 23.02 27.36 14.32
N ASN A 181 22.03 27.93 13.64
CA ASN A 181 22.03 29.34 13.22
C ASN A 181 21.47 30.25 14.31
N GLU A 182 22.12 31.37 14.58
CA GLU A 182 21.65 32.36 15.57
C GLU A 182 20.38 33.07 15.08
N ILE A 183 19.35 33.06 15.93
CA ILE A 183 18.05 33.67 15.66
C ILE A 183 17.86 34.88 16.57
N PRO A 184 17.53 36.06 16.03
CA PRO A 184 17.19 37.23 16.85
C PRO A 184 15.96 36.96 17.73
N VAL A 185 16.08 37.25 19.02
CA VAL A 185 14.99 37.19 20.00
C VAL A 185 14.63 38.61 20.43
N ASN A 186 13.34 38.96 20.35
CA ASN A 186 12.83 40.26 20.75
C ASN A 186 12.93 40.46 22.27
N ALA A 187 12.82 41.70 22.73
CA ALA A 187 12.92 42.03 24.15
C ALA A 187 11.86 41.33 25.04
N ASP A 188 10.72 40.93 24.47
CA ASP A 188 9.66 40.19 25.15
C ASP A 188 9.86 38.66 25.11
N GLY A 189 10.99 38.19 24.55
CA GLY A 189 11.33 36.79 24.36
C GLY A 189 10.78 36.15 23.09
N SER A 190 9.96 36.84 22.30
CA SER A 190 9.42 36.27 21.05
C SER A 190 10.49 36.17 19.96
N PHE A 191 10.37 35.17 19.09
CA PHE A 191 11.25 35.03 17.92
C PHE A 191 10.46 34.53 16.71
N LEU A 192 11.03 34.77 15.53
CA LEU A 192 10.52 34.29 14.25
C LEU A 192 11.71 33.87 13.37
N ALA A 193 11.71 32.62 12.89
CA ALA A 193 12.77 32.09 12.06
C ALA A 193 12.20 31.37 10.83
N ALA A 194 12.69 31.71 9.64
CA ALA A 194 12.31 30.99 8.43
C ALA A 194 13.14 29.70 8.28
N LEU A 195 12.46 28.57 8.08
CA LEU A 195 13.05 27.28 7.72
C LEU A 195 12.64 26.90 6.30
N TYR A 196 13.58 26.34 5.54
CA TYR A 196 13.36 25.87 4.19
C TYR A 196 13.26 24.33 4.21
N PRO A 197 12.04 23.77 4.13
CA PRO A 197 11.87 22.33 4.17
C PRO A 197 12.34 21.65 2.88
N SER A 198 12.63 20.36 2.99
CA SER A 198 12.65 19.43 1.86
C SER A 198 11.35 18.63 1.83
N HIS A 199 11.07 17.93 0.73
CA HIS A 199 9.98 16.96 0.67
C HIS A 199 10.15 15.86 1.73
N GLY A 200 9.08 15.53 2.47
CA GLY A 200 9.08 14.50 3.51
C GLY A 200 9.05 15.06 4.94
N ILE A 201 9.54 14.28 5.89
CA ILE A 201 9.62 14.68 7.31
C ILE A 201 10.87 15.53 7.52
N ASN A 202 10.65 16.75 8.02
CA ASN A 202 11.70 17.72 8.33
C ASN A 202 11.80 17.88 9.84
N THR A 203 13.01 17.76 10.38
CA THR A 203 13.30 18.06 11.78
C THR A 203 14.02 19.37 11.92
N PHE A 204 13.73 20.10 13.00
CA PHE A 204 14.57 21.22 13.42
C PHE A 204 14.86 21.15 14.91
N GLU A 205 16.05 21.59 15.29
CA GLU A 205 16.50 21.72 16.67
C GLU A 205 16.59 23.20 17.04
N ALA A 206 15.86 23.60 18.08
CA ALA A 206 15.95 24.93 18.68
C ALA A 206 16.62 24.83 20.05
N ILE A 207 17.66 25.62 20.28
CA ILE A 207 18.42 25.65 21.53
C ILE A 207 18.40 27.08 22.07
N ALA A 208 17.74 27.27 23.21
CA ALA A 208 17.81 28.50 23.99
C ALA A 208 18.94 28.38 25.02
N SER A 209 19.79 29.39 25.12
CA SER A 209 20.96 29.43 25.99
C SER A 209 21.01 30.71 26.82
N THR A 210 21.53 30.64 28.04
CA THR A 210 21.89 31.81 28.85
C THR A 210 23.40 32.07 28.80
N GLU A 211 23.85 33.26 29.22
CA GLU A 211 25.29 33.56 29.33
C GLU A 211 26.02 32.64 30.33
N GLY A 212 25.29 32.08 31.30
CA GLY A 212 25.80 31.10 32.26
C GLY A 212 26.04 29.71 31.68
N GLY A 213 25.65 29.47 30.42
CA GLY A 213 25.83 28.19 29.74
C GLY A 213 24.71 27.17 29.96
N TYR A 214 23.58 27.56 30.56
CA TYR A 214 22.39 26.72 30.66
C TYR A 214 21.64 26.70 29.35
N ASN A 215 21.15 25.53 28.96
CA ASN A 215 20.48 25.33 27.68
C ASN A 215 19.14 24.60 27.87
N THR A 216 18.18 24.97 27.03
CA THR A 216 16.96 24.20 26.79
C THR A 216 16.86 23.91 25.31
N ALA A 217 16.76 22.63 24.94
CA ALA A 217 16.62 22.20 23.57
C ALA A 217 15.18 21.74 23.29
N ARG A 218 14.69 22.02 22.08
CA ARG A 218 13.44 21.51 21.51
C ARG A 218 13.73 20.92 20.15
N ILE A 219 13.22 19.71 19.88
CA ILE A 219 13.32 19.04 18.59
C ILE A 219 11.91 18.74 18.12
N GLN A 220 11.50 19.34 17.01
CA GLN A 220 10.17 19.12 16.44
C GLN A 220 10.27 18.68 14.99
N SER A 221 9.25 17.95 14.54
CA SER A 221 9.15 17.52 13.16
C SER A 221 7.85 17.94 12.49
N VAL A 222 7.95 18.19 11.19
CA VAL A 222 6.85 18.59 10.32
C VAL A 222 6.92 17.73 9.06
N LEU A 223 5.78 17.20 8.65
CA LEU A 223 5.66 16.54 7.35
C LEU A 223 5.31 17.57 6.29
N VAL A 224 6.12 17.67 5.24
CA VAL A 224 5.99 18.69 4.19
C VAL A 224 5.93 18.03 2.81
N GLY A 225 5.02 18.49 1.97
CA GLY A 225 5.00 18.20 0.55
C GLY A 225 3.91 18.98 -0.18
N ASP A 226 3.98 18.98 -1.51
CA ASP A 226 3.04 19.75 -2.34
C ASP A 226 1.64 19.13 -2.43
N THR A 227 1.51 17.82 -2.23
CA THR A 227 0.25 17.10 -2.41
C THR A 227 0.16 15.92 -1.46
N TYR A 228 -1.07 15.64 -1.00
CA TYR A 228 -1.40 14.50 -0.17
C TYR A 228 -2.59 13.76 -0.77
N TYR A 229 -2.53 12.43 -0.75
CA TYR A 229 -3.67 11.57 -1.07
C TYR A 229 -4.53 11.43 0.19
N PRO A 230 -5.78 11.92 0.23
CA PRO A 230 -6.63 11.91 1.43
C PRO A 230 -7.24 10.52 1.68
N THR A 231 -6.41 9.48 1.77
CA THR A 231 -6.82 8.07 1.93
C THR A 231 -7.58 7.80 3.23
N HIS A 232 -7.44 8.68 4.23
CA HIS A 232 -8.25 8.69 5.45
C HIS A 232 -9.74 8.95 5.19
N GLN A 233 -10.11 9.51 4.03
CA GLN A 233 -11.49 9.80 3.63
C GLN A 233 -12.13 8.63 2.85
N GLY A 234 -11.41 7.53 2.67
CA GLY A 234 -11.82 6.40 1.83
C GLY A 234 -11.42 6.57 0.36
N ARG A 235 -11.74 5.57 -0.47
CA ARG A 235 -11.36 5.56 -1.89
C ARG A 235 -12.15 6.61 -2.66
N GLY A 236 -11.45 7.47 -3.37
CA GLY A 236 -12.01 8.45 -4.30
C GLY A 236 -10.98 8.91 -5.34
N PRO A 237 -11.37 9.76 -6.32
CA PRO A 237 -10.46 10.18 -7.40
C PRO A 237 -9.16 10.81 -6.90
N GLY A 238 -9.22 11.58 -5.81
CA GLY A 238 -8.04 12.21 -5.20
C GLY A 238 -7.11 11.25 -4.45
N THR A 239 -7.48 9.98 -4.29
CA THR A 239 -6.66 8.94 -3.64
C THR A 239 -6.01 7.98 -4.63
N ILE A 240 -6.44 7.98 -5.89
CA ILE A 240 -5.95 7.05 -6.90
C ILE A 240 -4.63 7.57 -7.46
N ILE A 241 -3.62 6.72 -7.41
CA ILE A 241 -2.33 6.94 -8.06
C ILE A 241 -2.43 6.33 -9.46
N GLY A 242 -2.42 7.17 -10.49
CA GLY A 242 -2.43 6.72 -11.88
C GLY A 242 -1.18 5.89 -12.19
N ASP A 243 -1.37 4.72 -12.82
CA ASP A 243 -0.32 3.72 -13.06
C ASP A 243 0.53 3.44 -11.79
N GLY A 244 -0.10 3.46 -10.61
CA GLY A 244 0.54 3.20 -9.32
C GLY A 244 1.10 1.79 -9.20
N ILE A 245 0.59 0.86 -10.01
CA ILE A 245 1.20 -0.44 -10.30
C ILE A 245 1.36 -0.55 -11.81
N GLN A 246 2.51 -1.03 -12.27
CA GLN A 246 2.78 -1.28 -13.69
C GLN A 246 3.34 -2.68 -13.87
N ALA A 247 3.03 -3.30 -15.01
CA ALA A 247 3.56 -4.59 -15.41
C ALA A 247 3.93 -4.59 -16.89
N TRP A 248 5.00 -5.30 -17.22
CA TRP A 248 5.41 -5.65 -18.56
C TRP A 248 5.38 -7.16 -18.67
N LEU A 249 4.65 -7.65 -19.66
CA LEU A 249 4.55 -9.06 -20.04
C LEU A 249 5.23 -9.21 -21.40
N GLY A 250 6.51 -9.55 -21.39
CA GLY A 250 7.33 -9.70 -22.59
C GLY A 250 6.95 -10.93 -23.42
N LYS A 251 7.55 -11.07 -24.60
CA LYS A 251 7.26 -12.16 -25.54
C LYS A 251 7.22 -13.55 -24.89
N ASP A 252 8.20 -13.88 -24.06
CA ASP A 252 8.32 -15.21 -23.43
C ASP A 252 7.20 -15.49 -22.42
N PHE A 253 6.49 -14.47 -21.90
CA PHE A 253 5.26 -14.69 -21.12
C PHE A 253 4.13 -15.23 -22.01
N TRP A 254 4.07 -14.79 -23.27
CA TRP A 254 3.01 -15.14 -24.20
C TRP A 254 3.28 -16.46 -24.91
N ASP A 255 4.53 -16.68 -25.31
CA ASP A 255 5.01 -17.86 -26.04
C ASP A 255 6.54 -17.84 -26.05
N ASP A 256 7.15 -18.68 -25.22
CA ASP A 256 8.60 -18.89 -25.15
C ASP A 256 9.10 -20.01 -26.09
N GLY A 257 8.18 -20.69 -26.77
CA GLY A 257 8.43 -21.79 -27.70
C GLY A 257 8.66 -23.16 -27.03
N ASP A 258 8.49 -23.29 -25.72
CA ASP A 258 8.39 -24.57 -25.02
C ASP A 258 6.92 -24.93 -24.77
N ARG A 259 6.59 -26.22 -24.80
CA ARG A 259 5.26 -26.75 -24.42
C ARG A 259 5.37 -27.85 -23.37
N GLY A 260 6.58 -28.11 -22.88
CA GLY A 260 6.87 -29.13 -21.88
C GLY A 260 6.45 -28.73 -20.47
N ASP A 261 6.39 -27.43 -20.21
CA ASP A 261 5.86 -26.78 -19.01
C ASP A 261 4.68 -25.87 -19.35
N LEU A 262 3.99 -25.43 -18.29
CA LEU A 262 2.80 -24.58 -18.37
C LEU A 262 3.12 -23.22 -17.72
N ASP A 263 4.13 -22.53 -18.24
CA ASP A 263 4.60 -21.25 -17.72
C ASP A 263 4.46 -20.08 -18.72
N ASP A 264 4.09 -20.33 -19.97
CA ASP A 264 3.64 -19.35 -20.94
C ASP A 264 2.15 -19.52 -21.36
N PHE A 265 1.56 -18.47 -21.92
CA PHE A 265 0.14 -18.46 -22.29
C PHE A 265 -0.20 -19.38 -23.47
N ALA A 266 0.72 -19.65 -24.39
CA ALA A 266 0.52 -20.56 -25.52
C ALA A 266 0.46 -22.01 -25.06
N ALA A 267 1.37 -22.46 -24.18
CA ALA A 267 1.32 -23.80 -23.60
C ALA A 267 0.04 -24.03 -22.78
N ILE A 268 -0.39 -23.02 -22.01
CA ILE A 268 -1.68 -23.08 -21.28
C ILE A 268 -2.86 -23.20 -22.25
N THR A 269 -2.86 -22.41 -23.33
CA THR A 269 -3.91 -22.46 -24.35
C THR A 269 -3.95 -23.82 -25.04
N ALA A 270 -2.80 -24.41 -25.35
CA ALA A 270 -2.69 -25.75 -25.91
C ALA A 270 -3.31 -26.80 -24.97
N ALA A 271 -2.98 -26.76 -23.67
CA ALA A 271 -3.52 -27.69 -22.67
C ALA A 271 -5.06 -27.58 -22.53
N ILE A 272 -5.63 -26.37 -22.62
CA ILE A 272 -7.10 -26.17 -22.61
C ILE A 272 -7.73 -26.80 -23.85
N LEU A 273 -7.13 -26.59 -25.01
CA LEU A 273 -7.67 -27.10 -26.28
C LEU A 273 -7.59 -28.64 -26.34
N GLU A 274 -6.56 -29.26 -25.76
CA GLU A 274 -6.46 -30.72 -25.67
C GLU A 274 -7.59 -31.38 -24.87
N ASP A 275 -8.11 -30.71 -23.82
CA ASP A 275 -9.23 -31.23 -23.01
C ASP A 275 -10.61 -30.87 -23.59
N THR A 276 -10.65 -30.02 -24.63
CA THR A 276 -11.91 -29.54 -25.21
C THR A 276 -12.56 -30.59 -26.12
N ASP A 277 -13.83 -30.91 -25.87
CA ASP A 277 -14.62 -31.82 -26.72
C ASP A 277 -15.07 -31.13 -28.02
N PHE A 278 -14.22 -31.17 -29.05
CA PHE A 278 -14.52 -30.56 -30.34
C PHE A 278 -15.77 -31.15 -31.03
N LEU A 279 -16.18 -32.38 -30.70
CA LEU A 279 -17.41 -32.97 -31.24
C LEU A 279 -18.64 -32.20 -30.80
N ALA A 280 -18.60 -31.52 -29.64
CA ALA A 280 -19.71 -30.72 -29.15
C ALA A 280 -19.98 -29.48 -30.03
N PHE A 281 -18.99 -29.03 -30.81
CA PHE A 281 -19.15 -27.90 -31.72
C PHE A 281 -19.66 -28.30 -33.11
N LEU A 282 -19.63 -29.59 -33.45
CA LEU A 282 -20.16 -30.10 -34.70
C LEU A 282 -21.62 -30.53 -34.55
N PRO A 283 -22.46 -30.33 -35.58
CA PRO A 283 -23.82 -30.87 -35.56
C PRO A 283 -23.77 -32.40 -35.51
N PRO A 284 -24.63 -33.06 -34.70
CA PRO A 284 -24.59 -34.51 -34.49
C PRO A 284 -24.93 -35.33 -35.74
N THR A 285 -25.56 -34.70 -36.73
CA THR A 285 -25.89 -35.29 -38.02
C THR A 285 -25.62 -34.26 -39.11
N ILE A 286 -24.79 -34.61 -40.09
CA ILE A 286 -24.52 -33.78 -41.27
C ILE A 286 -25.27 -34.41 -42.43
N LYS A 287 -26.24 -33.68 -42.99
CA LYS A 287 -26.96 -34.15 -44.17
C LYS A 287 -26.16 -33.85 -45.43
N GLY A 288 -26.00 -34.86 -46.28
CA GLY A 288 -25.41 -34.71 -47.60
C GLY A 288 -26.44 -34.98 -48.68
N GLU A 289 -26.69 -33.99 -49.53
CA GLU A 289 -27.39 -34.24 -50.79
C GLU A 289 -26.34 -34.48 -51.88
N GLY A 290 -26.43 -35.62 -52.56
CA GLY A 290 -25.50 -35.99 -53.61
C GLY A 290 -26.03 -35.74 -55.00
N GLU A 291 -25.39 -34.85 -55.76
CA GLU A 291 -25.39 -34.93 -57.23
C GLU A 291 -24.22 -35.79 -57.69
N ALA A 292 -24.28 -37.09 -57.42
CA ALA A 292 -23.29 -38.02 -57.95
C ALA A 292 -23.61 -38.32 -59.42
N GLY A 293 -22.76 -37.83 -60.32
CA GLY A 293 -22.81 -38.18 -61.74
C GLY A 293 -22.82 -39.70 -61.91
N GLY A 294 -23.97 -40.24 -62.33
CA GLY A 294 -24.04 -41.57 -62.93
C GLY A 294 -24.52 -42.72 -62.06
N ALA A 295 -25.35 -42.50 -61.04
CA ALA A 295 -26.57 -43.29 -60.76
C ALA A 295 -27.05 -43.11 -59.31
N LEU A 296 -28.39 -43.04 -59.17
CA LEU A 296 -29.20 -43.24 -57.96
C LEU A 296 -29.66 -41.96 -57.22
N TRP A 297 -30.92 -42.05 -56.82
CA TRP A 297 -31.85 -41.10 -56.20
C TRP A 297 -31.73 -41.14 -54.66
N CYS A 298 -30.56 -41.55 -54.16
CA CYS A 298 -30.34 -41.82 -52.74
C CYS A 298 -30.00 -40.52 -52.00
N GLU A 299 -30.69 -40.26 -50.89
CA GLU A 299 -30.29 -39.27 -49.88
C GLU A 299 -29.49 -39.99 -48.80
N TRP A 300 -28.34 -39.44 -48.37
CA TRP A 300 -27.57 -40.00 -47.26
C TRP A 300 -27.55 -39.06 -46.07
N THR A 301 -27.71 -39.61 -44.87
CA THR A 301 -27.42 -38.92 -43.62
C THR A 301 -26.07 -39.40 -43.12
N VAL A 302 -25.09 -38.50 -43.01
CA VAL A 302 -23.77 -38.82 -42.49
C VAL A 302 -23.71 -38.44 -41.02
N ASN A 303 -23.50 -39.43 -40.17
CA ASN A 303 -23.31 -39.25 -38.74
C ASN A 303 -21.82 -39.34 -38.45
N VAL A 304 -21.26 -38.29 -37.85
CA VAL A 304 -19.90 -38.33 -37.30
C VAL A 304 -19.98 -39.05 -35.95
N THR A 305 -19.22 -40.14 -35.83
CA THR A 305 -19.26 -41.02 -34.65
C THR A 305 -18.11 -40.77 -33.68
N SER A 306 -16.95 -40.36 -34.19
CA SER A 306 -15.83 -39.86 -33.40
C SER A 306 -14.96 -38.93 -34.24
N ILE A 307 -14.25 -38.04 -33.56
CA ILE A 307 -13.16 -37.25 -34.11
C ILE A 307 -12.00 -37.37 -33.12
N GLU A 308 -10.85 -37.75 -33.63
CA GLU A 308 -9.59 -37.80 -32.91
C GLU A 308 -8.61 -36.85 -33.64
N PHE A 309 -7.73 -36.17 -32.92
CA PHE A 309 -6.72 -35.30 -33.50
C PHE A 309 -5.54 -35.18 -32.54
N ASN A 310 -4.39 -34.76 -33.07
CA ASN A 310 -3.23 -34.37 -32.29
C ASN A 310 -3.12 -32.84 -32.27
N MET A 311 -2.79 -32.28 -31.10
CA MET A 311 -2.42 -30.87 -31.03
C MET A 311 -1.07 -30.69 -31.75
N GLY A 312 -1.08 -29.87 -32.80
CA GLY A 312 0.12 -29.44 -33.50
C GLY A 312 0.65 -28.17 -32.83
N ASP A 313 0.83 -27.12 -33.63
CA ASP A 313 1.36 -25.84 -33.16
C ASP A 313 0.30 -24.89 -32.58
N VAL A 314 0.52 -24.42 -31.36
CA VAL A 314 -0.17 -23.28 -30.76
C VAL A 314 0.87 -22.19 -30.56
N ASP A 315 0.72 -21.09 -31.30
CA ASP A 315 1.62 -19.95 -31.23
C ASP A 315 0.81 -18.70 -30.87
N ILE A 316 1.34 -17.92 -29.92
CA ILE A 316 0.74 -16.65 -29.50
C ILE A 316 1.78 -15.54 -29.62
N ALA A 317 1.47 -14.53 -30.42
CA ALA A 317 2.36 -13.39 -30.61
C ALA A 317 1.63 -12.09 -30.30
N THR A 318 2.27 -11.21 -29.54
CA THR A 318 1.74 -9.86 -29.34
C THR A 318 1.89 -9.05 -30.63
N THR A 319 0.88 -8.26 -30.93
CA THR A 319 0.85 -7.34 -32.07
C THR A 319 0.33 -5.98 -31.61
N PRO A 320 0.62 -4.88 -32.33
CA PRO A 320 0.06 -3.58 -31.99
C PRO A 320 -1.47 -3.61 -31.90
N GLY A 321 -2.01 -3.50 -30.67
CA GLY A 321 -3.45 -3.51 -30.38
C GLY A 321 -4.10 -4.89 -30.22
N GLY A 322 -3.34 -5.99 -30.18
CA GLY A 322 -3.94 -7.32 -30.07
C GLY A 322 -2.96 -8.49 -29.91
N LEU A 323 -3.50 -9.69 -29.92
CA LEU A 323 -2.76 -10.95 -29.91
C LEU A 323 -3.02 -11.70 -31.22
N SER A 324 -1.97 -12.10 -31.93
CA SER A 324 -2.08 -13.10 -32.99
C SER A 324 -2.11 -14.47 -32.34
N LEU A 325 -3.14 -15.24 -32.64
CA LEU A 325 -3.29 -16.62 -32.22
C LEU A 325 -3.25 -17.51 -33.46
N PHE A 326 -2.36 -18.49 -33.44
CA PHE A 326 -2.29 -19.55 -34.44
C PHE A 326 -2.45 -20.89 -33.74
N ILE A 327 -3.34 -21.74 -34.23
CA ILE A 327 -3.57 -23.10 -33.73
C ILE A 327 -3.51 -24.03 -34.92
N ALA A 328 -2.76 -25.11 -34.84
CA ALA A 328 -2.70 -26.18 -35.82
C ALA A 328 -3.09 -27.49 -35.15
N LEU A 329 -4.13 -28.13 -35.68
CA LEU A 329 -4.52 -29.50 -35.35
C LEU A 329 -3.95 -30.40 -36.44
N THR A 330 -3.40 -31.55 -36.07
CA THR A 330 -2.77 -32.50 -36.99
C THR A 330 -3.36 -33.90 -36.83
N ASP A 331 -3.18 -34.75 -37.84
CA ASP A 331 -3.61 -36.15 -37.83
C ASP A 331 -5.10 -36.34 -37.44
N ILE A 332 -5.98 -35.49 -37.98
CA ILE A 332 -7.39 -35.52 -37.62
C ILE A 332 -8.04 -36.73 -38.27
N LEU A 333 -8.58 -37.63 -37.45
CA LEU A 333 -9.28 -38.84 -37.89
C LEU A 333 -10.77 -38.73 -37.54
N VAL A 334 -11.60 -38.73 -38.55
CA VAL A 334 -13.06 -38.61 -38.44
C VAL A 334 -13.69 -39.95 -38.80
N ALA A 335 -14.28 -40.64 -37.83
CA ALA A 335 -15.06 -41.85 -38.09
C ALA A 335 -16.51 -41.48 -38.40
N PHE A 336 -17.05 -42.00 -39.50
CA PHE A 336 -18.40 -41.68 -39.94
C PHE A 336 -19.24 -42.92 -40.31
N GLU A 337 -20.55 -42.78 -40.15
CA GLU A 337 -21.57 -43.72 -40.61
C GLU A 337 -22.53 -42.97 -41.55
N ALA A 338 -22.58 -43.37 -42.81
CA ALA A 338 -23.51 -42.85 -43.81
C ALA A 338 -24.68 -43.81 -43.98
N ILE A 339 -25.89 -43.34 -43.64
CA ILE A 339 -27.12 -44.14 -43.67
C ILE A 339 -28.03 -43.64 -44.80
N ALA A 340 -28.49 -44.55 -45.65
CA ALA A 340 -29.48 -44.24 -46.68
C ALA A 340 -30.88 -44.77 -46.27
N PRO A 341 -31.92 -43.94 -46.19
CA PRO A 341 -33.27 -44.38 -45.84
C PRO A 341 -33.98 -45.13 -46.99
N ASP A 342 -33.42 -45.04 -48.19
CA ASP A 342 -34.03 -45.47 -49.45
C ASP A 342 -33.68 -46.91 -49.84
N ILE A 343 -34.69 -47.66 -50.30
CA ILE A 343 -34.55 -49.11 -50.61
C ILE A 343 -33.61 -49.33 -51.80
N GLY A 344 -32.44 -49.93 -51.55
CA GLY A 344 -31.44 -50.24 -52.59
C GLY A 344 -30.25 -49.30 -52.60
N CYS A 345 -30.20 -48.33 -51.68
CA CYS A 345 -29.05 -47.52 -51.38
C CYS A 345 -28.22 -48.21 -50.28
N PRO A 346 -26.90 -48.42 -50.48
CA PRO A 346 -26.06 -49.02 -49.46
C PRO A 346 -25.70 -48.00 -48.37
N ASP A 347 -25.67 -48.46 -47.13
CA ASP A 347 -25.00 -47.76 -46.03
C ASP A 347 -23.47 -47.89 -46.18
N ALA A 348 -22.73 -46.97 -45.59
CA ALA A 348 -21.27 -47.01 -45.60
C ALA A 348 -20.69 -46.60 -44.25
N ILE A 349 -19.58 -47.22 -43.88
CA ILE A 349 -18.80 -46.87 -42.70
C ILE A 349 -17.37 -46.66 -43.14
N GLY A 350 -16.76 -45.58 -42.67
CA GLY A 350 -15.39 -45.25 -43.04
C GLY A 350 -14.76 -44.24 -42.09
N THR A 351 -13.53 -43.92 -42.43
CA THR A 351 -12.72 -42.91 -41.76
C THR A 351 -12.23 -41.89 -42.78
N ALA A 352 -12.33 -40.61 -42.45
CA ALA A 352 -11.66 -39.54 -43.17
C ALA A 352 -10.46 -39.08 -42.35
N SER A 353 -9.28 -39.01 -42.97
CA SER A 353 -8.09 -38.42 -42.35
C SER A 353 -7.80 -37.06 -42.96
N ILE A 354 -7.61 -36.03 -42.15
CA ILE A 354 -7.17 -34.69 -42.56
C ILE A 354 -5.77 -34.47 -41.97
N GLU A 355 -4.81 -34.10 -42.83
CA GLU A 355 -3.42 -33.91 -42.42
C GLU A 355 -3.28 -32.77 -41.39
N SER A 356 -3.92 -31.63 -41.67
CA SER A 356 -3.92 -30.48 -40.77
C SER A 356 -5.17 -29.62 -40.91
N VAL A 357 -5.55 -28.99 -39.79
CA VAL A 357 -6.46 -27.85 -39.75
C VAL A 357 -5.76 -26.72 -39.01
N THR A 358 -5.62 -25.56 -39.63
CA THR A 358 -5.02 -24.38 -39.01
C THR A 358 -6.06 -23.31 -38.79
N VAL A 359 -6.02 -22.68 -37.63
CA VAL A 359 -6.84 -21.55 -37.23
C VAL A 359 -5.90 -20.38 -36.98
N ALA A 360 -6.07 -19.30 -37.71
CA ALA A 360 -5.31 -18.07 -37.53
C ALA A 360 -6.28 -16.92 -37.25
N THR A 361 -6.01 -16.15 -36.19
CA THR A 361 -6.84 -15.00 -35.83
C THR A 361 -6.03 -13.92 -35.16
N THR A 362 -6.49 -12.68 -35.28
CA THR A 362 -6.03 -11.59 -34.40
C THR A 362 -7.12 -11.30 -33.39
N LEU A 363 -6.81 -11.39 -32.10
CA LEU A 363 -7.65 -10.94 -31.01
C LEU A 363 -7.34 -9.46 -30.77
N GLY A 364 -8.26 -8.56 -31.10
CA GLY A 364 -8.09 -7.15 -30.72
C GLY A 364 -8.38 -6.99 -29.23
N ILE A 365 -7.50 -6.30 -28.52
CA ILE A 365 -7.65 -6.05 -27.09
C ILE A 365 -7.58 -4.55 -26.83
N ALA A 366 -8.63 -4.01 -26.23
CA ALA A 366 -8.74 -2.58 -25.97
C ALA A 366 -9.23 -2.29 -24.55
N LEU A 367 -8.68 -1.24 -23.94
CA LEU A 367 -9.20 -0.68 -22.70
C LEU A 367 -10.32 0.33 -23.02
N ALA A 368 -11.54 0.02 -22.63
CA ALA A 368 -12.66 0.94 -22.73
C ALA A 368 -12.48 2.11 -21.76
N GLY A 369 -13.09 3.27 -22.06
CA GLY A 369 -13.06 4.44 -21.17
C GLY A 369 -13.69 4.22 -19.78
N THR A 370 -14.37 3.09 -19.56
CA THR A 370 -14.89 2.65 -18.25
C THR A 370 -13.87 1.87 -17.42
N GLY A 371 -12.68 1.57 -17.95
CA GLY A 371 -11.69 0.67 -17.35
C GLY A 371 -11.89 -0.81 -17.69
N ALA A 372 -12.91 -1.15 -18.50
CA ALA A 372 -13.16 -2.52 -18.92
C ALA A 372 -12.23 -2.94 -20.06
N ILE A 373 -11.66 -4.14 -20.00
CA ILE A 373 -10.90 -4.73 -21.10
C ILE A 373 -11.89 -5.42 -22.03
N LEU A 374 -11.81 -5.09 -23.32
CA LEU A 374 -12.66 -5.64 -24.37
C LEU A 374 -11.80 -6.47 -25.32
N VAL A 375 -12.28 -7.66 -25.63
CA VAL A 375 -11.71 -8.57 -26.63
C VAL A 375 -12.66 -8.64 -27.81
N ASP A 376 -12.14 -8.42 -29.01
CA ASP A 376 -12.84 -8.68 -30.26
C ASP A 376 -12.02 -9.57 -31.20
N VAL A 377 -12.70 -10.19 -32.16
CA VAL A 377 -12.08 -11.01 -33.20
C VAL A 377 -12.47 -10.41 -34.56
N PRO A 378 -11.68 -9.46 -35.08
CA PRO A 378 -11.97 -8.83 -36.36
C PRO A 378 -11.94 -9.79 -37.54
N GLU A 379 -11.05 -10.78 -37.52
CA GLU A 379 -10.86 -11.73 -38.61
C GLU A 379 -10.40 -13.09 -38.04
N LEU A 380 -11.07 -14.15 -38.48
CA LEU A 380 -10.77 -15.55 -38.16
C LEU A 380 -10.63 -16.29 -39.48
N GLU A 381 -9.49 -16.92 -39.70
CA GLU A 381 -9.18 -17.72 -40.88
C GLU A 381 -8.99 -19.18 -40.46
N VAL A 382 -9.76 -20.09 -41.06
CA VAL A 382 -9.62 -21.53 -40.88
C VAL A 382 -9.21 -22.14 -42.21
N GLN A 383 -8.09 -22.87 -42.22
CA GLN A 383 -7.64 -23.61 -43.39
C GLN A 383 -7.64 -25.10 -43.08
N ILE A 384 -8.23 -25.91 -43.96
CA ILE A 384 -8.36 -27.35 -43.83
C ILE A 384 -7.60 -28.00 -44.98
N SER A 385 -6.64 -28.89 -44.68
CA SER A 385 -5.97 -29.69 -45.69
C SER A 385 -6.94 -30.66 -46.38
N GLU A 386 -6.68 -31.02 -47.64
CA GLU A 386 -7.56 -31.93 -48.40
C GLU A 386 -7.76 -33.27 -47.65
N PRO A 387 -9.01 -33.68 -47.34
CA PRO A 387 -9.27 -34.93 -46.64
C PRO A 387 -8.97 -36.15 -47.52
N VAL A 388 -8.34 -37.16 -46.92
CA VAL A 388 -8.13 -38.48 -47.52
C VAL A 388 -9.15 -39.45 -46.93
N LEU A 389 -9.94 -40.10 -47.80
CA LEU A 389 -10.98 -41.03 -47.39
C LEU A 389 -10.52 -42.48 -47.46
N ASP A 390 -10.72 -43.21 -46.36
CA ASP A 390 -10.62 -44.67 -46.30
C ASP A 390 -11.97 -45.27 -45.91
N ILE A 391 -12.58 -46.00 -46.84
CA ILE A 391 -13.90 -46.61 -46.66
C ILE A 391 -13.70 -48.10 -46.41
N THR A 392 -14.02 -48.55 -45.20
CA THR A 392 -13.78 -49.93 -44.76
C THR A 392 -14.87 -50.89 -45.25
N ASP A 393 -16.11 -50.41 -45.42
CA ASP A 393 -17.23 -51.18 -45.97
C ASP A 393 -18.17 -50.28 -46.79
N GLY A 394 -18.51 -50.69 -48.02
CA GLY A 394 -19.31 -49.88 -48.95
C GLY A 394 -19.12 -50.19 -50.45
N PHE A 395 -19.90 -49.51 -51.28
CA PHE A 395 -19.97 -49.72 -52.74
C PHE A 395 -19.09 -48.74 -53.54
N ALA A 396 -18.51 -49.16 -54.67
CA ALA A 396 -17.61 -48.34 -55.50
C ALA A 396 -18.18 -46.98 -55.95
N ALA A 397 -19.50 -46.86 -56.18
CA ALA A 397 -20.13 -45.59 -56.57
C ALA A 397 -20.31 -44.61 -55.40
N PHE A 398 -20.14 -45.06 -54.15
CA PHE A 398 -20.08 -44.19 -52.99
C PHE A 398 -18.78 -43.36 -52.97
N PHE A 399 -17.69 -43.86 -53.55
CA PHE A 399 -16.36 -43.22 -53.46
C PHE A 399 -16.31 -41.84 -54.13
N ASP A 400 -16.85 -41.68 -55.33
CA ASP A 400 -16.80 -40.40 -56.07
C ASP A 400 -17.68 -39.33 -55.40
N TRP A 401 -18.86 -39.72 -54.91
CA TRP A 401 -19.73 -38.82 -54.17
C TRP A 401 -19.16 -38.44 -52.81
N ALA A 402 -18.73 -39.43 -52.03
CA ALA A 402 -18.21 -39.22 -50.68
C ALA A 402 -16.97 -38.34 -50.72
N PHE A 403 -16.09 -38.51 -51.71
CA PHE A 403 -14.92 -37.63 -51.90
C PHE A 403 -15.32 -36.17 -52.14
N ASN A 404 -16.26 -35.92 -53.06
CA ASN A 404 -16.76 -34.55 -53.30
C ASN A 404 -17.50 -33.97 -52.09
N TRP A 405 -18.30 -34.80 -51.40
CA TRP A 405 -19.03 -34.38 -50.20
C TRP A 405 -18.08 -34.05 -49.04
N PHE A 406 -17.02 -34.84 -48.82
CA PHE A 406 -16.04 -34.56 -47.79
C PHE A 406 -15.22 -33.31 -48.10
N ASN A 407 -14.82 -33.13 -49.37
CA ASN A 407 -14.06 -31.95 -49.79
C ASN A 407 -14.86 -30.65 -49.68
N GLU A 408 -16.16 -30.66 -49.98
CA GLU A 408 -16.97 -29.45 -50.00
C GLU A 408 -17.87 -29.31 -48.78
N THR A 409 -18.68 -30.31 -48.45
CA THR A 409 -19.69 -30.19 -47.38
C THR A 409 -19.11 -30.40 -45.99
N PHE A 410 -18.31 -31.46 -45.81
CA PHE A 410 -17.71 -31.74 -44.51
C PHE A 410 -16.70 -30.67 -44.12
N ALA A 411 -15.82 -30.26 -45.03
CA ALA A 411 -14.87 -29.17 -44.80
C ALA A 411 -15.58 -27.88 -44.34
N ASN A 412 -16.63 -27.44 -45.06
CA ASN A 412 -17.41 -26.26 -44.67
C ASN A 412 -18.09 -26.40 -43.30
N VAL A 413 -18.54 -27.61 -42.93
CA VAL A 413 -19.18 -27.85 -41.62
C VAL A 413 -18.14 -27.86 -40.49
N VAL A 414 -16.95 -28.43 -40.73
CA VAL A 414 -15.84 -28.40 -39.78
C VAL A 414 -15.34 -26.97 -39.60
N GLU A 415 -15.15 -26.23 -40.70
CA GLU A 415 -14.80 -24.80 -40.68
C GLU A 415 -15.81 -24.01 -39.84
N ALA A 416 -17.10 -24.08 -40.16
CA ALA A 416 -18.14 -23.38 -39.40
C ALA A 416 -18.22 -23.84 -37.93
N GLY A 417 -17.96 -25.11 -37.65
CA GLY A 417 -17.93 -25.65 -36.30
C GLY A 417 -16.75 -25.11 -35.48
N ILE A 418 -15.57 -25.04 -36.08
CA ILE A 418 -14.38 -24.45 -35.46
C ILE A 418 -14.57 -22.95 -35.27
N GLU A 419 -15.10 -22.23 -36.26
CA GLU A 419 -15.44 -20.81 -36.12
C GLU A 419 -16.41 -20.57 -34.98
N ALA A 420 -17.47 -21.40 -34.87
CA ALA A 420 -18.43 -21.33 -33.78
C ALA A 420 -17.80 -21.69 -32.42
N GLY A 421 -16.87 -22.65 -32.38
CA GLY A 421 -16.12 -22.98 -31.17
C GLY A 421 -15.22 -21.83 -30.71
N VAL A 422 -14.44 -21.25 -31.62
CA VAL A 422 -13.55 -20.13 -31.30
C VAL A 422 -14.37 -18.91 -30.85
N THR A 423 -15.38 -18.50 -31.62
CA THR A 423 -16.19 -17.31 -31.30
C THR A 423 -17.17 -17.52 -30.15
N GLY A 424 -17.65 -18.74 -29.94
CA GLY A 424 -18.65 -19.09 -28.93
C GLY A 424 -18.06 -19.55 -27.59
N TYR A 425 -16.81 -20.00 -27.57
CA TYR A 425 -16.15 -20.53 -26.37
C TYR A 425 -14.81 -19.85 -26.07
N VAL A 426 -13.86 -19.85 -27.01
CA VAL A 426 -12.51 -19.31 -26.78
C VAL A 426 -12.57 -17.81 -26.48
N VAL A 427 -13.22 -17.03 -27.34
CA VAL A 427 -13.30 -15.56 -27.18
C VAL A 427 -14.02 -15.16 -25.88
N PRO A 428 -15.21 -15.70 -25.54
CA PRO A 428 -15.83 -15.44 -24.25
C PRO A 428 -14.98 -15.87 -23.05
N SER A 429 -14.22 -16.97 -23.15
CA SER A 429 -13.35 -17.43 -22.06
C SER A 429 -12.19 -16.46 -21.83
N ILE A 430 -11.56 -15.96 -22.90
CA ILE A 430 -10.51 -14.94 -22.80
C ILE A 430 -11.10 -13.62 -22.27
N GLN A 431 -12.28 -13.21 -22.76
CA GLN A 431 -13.00 -12.04 -22.25
C GLN A 431 -13.32 -12.19 -20.75
N GLU A 432 -13.82 -13.34 -20.30
CA GLU A 432 -14.12 -13.62 -18.89
C GLU A 432 -12.86 -13.59 -18.02
N ALA A 433 -11.75 -14.17 -18.51
CA ALA A 433 -10.47 -14.11 -17.84
C ALA A 433 -9.97 -12.66 -17.70
N LEU A 434 -10.06 -11.85 -18.77
CA LEU A 434 -9.65 -10.45 -18.78
C LEU A 434 -10.61 -9.53 -17.98
N GLU A 435 -11.90 -9.85 -17.93
CA GLU A 435 -12.88 -9.14 -17.09
C GLU A 435 -12.53 -9.22 -15.60
N GLY A 436 -11.91 -10.33 -15.18
CA GLY A 436 -11.35 -10.48 -13.84
C GLY A 436 -10.31 -9.43 -13.45
N PHE A 437 -9.71 -8.74 -14.44
CA PHE A 437 -8.72 -7.69 -14.21
C PHE A 437 -9.30 -6.26 -14.22
N THR A 438 -10.60 -6.09 -14.50
CA THR A 438 -11.21 -4.75 -14.74
C THR A 438 -11.42 -3.93 -13.48
N SER A 439 -11.63 -4.56 -12.34
CA SER A 439 -11.58 -3.88 -11.05
C SER A 439 -11.12 -4.85 -9.98
N TYR A 440 -10.03 -4.47 -9.32
CA TYR A 440 -9.50 -5.22 -8.22
C TYR A 440 -9.78 -4.52 -6.89
N THR A 441 -10.30 -5.26 -5.92
CA THR A 441 -10.28 -4.88 -4.50
C THR A 441 -9.95 -6.08 -3.62
N THR A 442 -9.07 -5.86 -2.64
CA THR A 442 -8.66 -6.85 -1.64
C THR A 442 -8.45 -6.20 -0.28
N THR A 443 -8.47 -7.01 0.78
CA THR A 443 -8.03 -6.61 2.11
C THR A 443 -6.72 -7.31 2.44
N LEU A 444 -5.71 -6.52 2.76
CA LEU A 444 -4.40 -6.94 3.21
C LEU A 444 -4.36 -6.78 4.74
N THR A 445 -4.10 -7.87 5.44
CA THR A 445 -3.92 -7.82 6.90
C THR A 445 -2.43 -7.63 7.19
N ILE A 446 -2.06 -6.45 7.68
CA ILE A 446 -0.72 -6.16 8.17
C ILE A 446 -0.59 -6.81 9.54
N PRO A 447 0.39 -7.73 9.74
CA PRO A 447 0.50 -8.49 10.98
C PRO A 447 0.84 -7.59 12.16
N ALA A 448 0.46 -8.05 13.35
CA ALA A 448 0.85 -7.42 14.61
C ALA A 448 2.38 -7.31 14.73
N PHE A 449 2.87 -6.17 15.21
CA PHE A 449 4.28 -5.95 15.46
C PHE A 449 4.71 -6.74 16.71
N ALA A 450 5.49 -7.81 16.52
CA ALA A 450 6.06 -8.65 17.60
C ALA A 450 5.05 -9.11 18.66
N GLY A 451 3.76 -9.25 18.30
CA GLY A 451 2.67 -9.57 19.23
C GLY A 451 2.32 -8.45 20.22
N ILE A 452 2.89 -7.26 20.06
CA ILE A 452 2.64 -6.06 20.88
C ILE A 452 1.36 -5.36 20.44
N THR A 453 1.13 -5.29 19.13
CA THR A 453 -0.02 -4.60 18.54
C THR A 453 -1.07 -5.58 18.04
N LYS A 454 -2.18 -5.04 17.51
CA LYS A 454 -3.17 -5.84 16.78
C LYS A 454 -2.88 -5.75 15.28
N PRO A 455 -3.19 -6.80 14.51
CA PRO A 455 -3.16 -6.71 13.05
C PRO A 455 -4.08 -5.58 12.57
N VAL A 456 -3.70 -4.94 11.47
CA VAL A 456 -4.46 -3.85 10.84
C VAL A 456 -4.81 -4.27 9.42
N ASP A 457 -6.09 -4.15 9.08
CA ASP A 457 -6.57 -4.37 7.73
C ASP A 457 -6.50 -3.09 6.90
N VAL A 458 -5.85 -3.17 5.75
CA VAL A 458 -5.86 -2.13 4.73
C VAL A 458 -6.48 -2.68 3.45
N THR A 459 -7.23 -1.85 2.73
CA THR A 459 -7.87 -2.25 1.48
C THR A 459 -7.08 -1.69 0.31
N LEU A 460 -6.47 -2.58 -0.48
CA LEU A 460 -5.90 -2.23 -1.78
C LEU A 460 -6.99 -2.37 -2.83
N ALA A 461 -7.13 -1.37 -3.69
CA ALA A 461 -7.93 -1.52 -4.88
C ALA A 461 -7.21 -0.91 -6.08
N ALA A 462 -7.33 -1.57 -7.23
CA ALA A 462 -6.60 -1.23 -8.45
C ALA A 462 -7.50 -1.44 -9.67
N ASP A 463 -7.54 -0.46 -10.57
CA ASP A 463 -8.33 -0.54 -11.81
C ASP A 463 -7.39 -0.28 -13.00
N PRO A 464 -7.55 -0.95 -14.16
CA PRO A 464 -6.72 -0.69 -15.31
C PRO A 464 -6.84 0.75 -15.80
N THR A 465 -5.70 1.42 -15.93
CA THR A 465 -5.58 2.78 -16.48
C THR A 465 -4.94 2.78 -17.85
N THR A 466 -4.04 1.82 -18.09
CA THR A 466 -3.32 1.67 -19.35
C THR A 466 -3.24 0.19 -19.71
N PHE A 467 -3.49 -0.15 -20.98
CA PHE A 467 -3.23 -1.47 -21.52
C PHE A 467 -2.81 -1.32 -22.97
N THR A 468 -1.57 -1.65 -23.29
CA THR A 468 -1.02 -1.52 -24.64
C THR A 468 -0.23 -2.74 -25.02
N LEU A 469 -0.43 -3.23 -26.24
CA LEU A 469 0.31 -4.33 -26.84
C LEU A 469 1.17 -3.80 -27.98
N ASP A 470 2.39 -4.34 -28.10
CA ASP A 470 3.28 -4.15 -29.24
C ASP A 470 3.93 -5.50 -29.64
N TYR A 471 4.94 -5.48 -30.51
CA TYR A 471 5.61 -6.71 -30.95
C TYR A 471 6.54 -7.33 -29.88
N GLY A 472 6.89 -6.60 -28.84
CA GLY A 472 7.76 -7.04 -27.75
C GLY A 472 6.99 -7.60 -26.55
N GLY A 473 5.73 -7.20 -26.36
CA GLY A 473 4.92 -7.65 -25.24
C GLY A 473 3.68 -6.80 -24.97
N ALA A 474 3.19 -6.89 -23.74
CA ALA A 474 2.09 -6.10 -23.22
C ALA A 474 2.54 -5.25 -22.03
N PHE A 475 2.19 -3.96 -22.06
CA PHE A 475 2.30 -3.06 -20.92
C PHE A 475 0.93 -2.87 -20.28
N ILE A 476 0.89 -3.01 -18.96
CA ILE A 476 -0.31 -2.87 -18.13
C ILE A 476 -0.02 -1.83 -17.06
N GLY A 477 -0.83 -0.78 -17.00
CA GLY A 477 -0.83 0.21 -15.93
C GLY A 477 -2.14 0.13 -15.15
N LEU A 478 -2.04 0.10 -13.81
CA LEU A 478 -3.18 0.07 -12.91
C LEU A 478 -3.19 1.32 -12.02
N GLY A 479 -4.32 2.02 -12.02
CA GLY A 479 -4.63 3.07 -11.07
C GLY A 479 -4.94 2.45 -9.71
N ALA A 480 -4.07 2.67 -8.72
CA ALA A 480 -4.14 1.98 -7.43
C ALA A 480 -4.37 2.95 -6.26
N SER A 481 -5.03 2.47 -5.21
CA SER A 481 -5.06 3.14 -3.91
C SER A 481 -5.18 2.16 -2.74
N ILE A 482 -4.64 2.57 -1.59
CA ILE A 482 -4.73 1.85 -0.33
C ILE A 482 -5.42 2.74 0.70
N VAL A 483 -6.44 2.19 1.37
CA VAL A 483 -7.20 2.88 2.41
C VAL A 483 -7.31 2.02 3.66
N ALA A 484 -7.42 2.65 4.82
CA ALA A 484 -7.55 1.96 6.10
C ALA A 484 -8.67 2.58 6.94
N LYS A 485 -9.25 1.79 7.84
CA LYS A 485 -10.15 2.33 8.86
C LYS A 485 -9.33 3.05 9.93
N GLN A 486 -9.88 4.13 10.48
CA GLN A 486 -9.22 4.86 11.54
C GLN A 486 -9.07 4.01 12.81
N GLY A 487 -7.83 3.87 13.27
CA GLY A 487 -7.46 3.30 14.56
C GLY A 487 -6.68 4.26 15.47
N ILE A 488 -6.24 5.42 14.95
CA ILE A 488 -5.60 6.48 15.74
C ILE A 488 -6.61 7.48 16.33
N PRO A 489 -6.29 8.19 17.43
CA PRO A 489 -7.17 9.21 18.00
C PRO A 489 -7.49 10.36 17.04
N ASP A 490 -8.73 10.87 17.09
CA ASP A 490 -9.22 12.01 16.28
C ASP A 490 -8.46 13.32 16.51
N THR A 491 -7.69 13.40 17.60
CA THR A 491 -6.84 14.54 17.92
C THR A 491 -5.65 14.65 16.98
N ILE A 492 -5.21 13.55 16.37
CA ILE A 492 -4.12 13.55 15.39
C ILE A 492 -4.71 13.97 14.04
N LYS A 493 -4.31 15.15 13.56
CA LYS A 493 -4.75 15.70 12.28
C LYS A 493 -3.73 15.37 11.20
N VAL A 494 -4.20 14.76 10.12
CA VAL A 494 -3.37 14.41 8.97
C VAL A 494 -4.05 14.80 7.67
N LEU A 495 -3.26 15.24 6.69
CA LEU A 495 -3.76 15.55 5.34
C LEU A 495 -3.92 14.30 4.46
N GLY A 496 -3.31 13.18 4.85
CA GLY A 496 -3.32 11.92 4.08
C GLY A 496 -1.92 11.37 3.86
N SER A 497 -1.79 10.45 2.91
CA SER A 497 -0.50 9.92 2.47
C SER A 497 0.25 10.97 1.65
N LEU A 498 1.53 11.18 1.94
CA LEU A 498 2.39 12.07 1.17
C LEU A 498 2.50 11.60 -0.29
N ALA A 499 2.36 12.54 -1.24
CA ALA A 499 2.62 12.30 -2.66
C ALA A 499 4.00 12.85 -3.05
N ARG A 500 4.71 12.13 -3.92
CA ARG A 500 6.06 12.48 -4.40
C ARG A 500 6.05 13.64 -5.39
N GLN A 501 5.10 13.60 -6.34
CA GLN A 501 4.91 14.60 -7.39
C GLN A 501 6.24 15.14 -7.98
N ASN A 502 6.57 16.41 -7.70
CA ASN A 502 7.65 17.16 -8.35
C ASN A 502 8.98 17.13 -7.60
N CYS A 503 9.12 16.36 -6.53
CA CYS A 503 10.34 16.39 -5.72
C CYS A 503 11.60 15.94 -6.50
N LEU A 504 11.45 15.18 -7.60
CA LEU A 504 12.57 14.82 -8.50
C LEU A 504 12.88 15.89 -9.56
N GLY A 505 12.24 17.07 -9.45
CA GLY A 505 12.39 18.19 -10.35
C GLY A 505 11.34 18.22 -11.47
N GLN A 506 11.01 19.44 -11.88
CA GLN A 506 10.23 19.73 -13.09
C GLN A 506 10.95 19.15 -14.32
N GLY A 507 10.26 18.30 -15.09
CA GLY A 507 10.82 17.67 -16.29
C GLY A 507 11.56 16.34 -16.03
N SER A 508 11.39 15.73 -14.85
CA SER A 508 11.71 14.31 -14.71
C SER A 508 10.96 13.52 -15.79
N ALA A 509 11.70 12.70 -16.55
CA ALA A 509 11.09 11.87 -17.58
C ALA A 509 10.03 10.97 -16.93
N PRO A 510 8.89 10.74 -17.60
CA PRO A 510 7.94 9.74 -17.12
C PRO A 510 8.69 8.43 -16.85
N PHE A 511 8.28 7.73 -15.80
CA PHE A 511 8.86 6.42 -15.53
C PHE A 511 8.54 5.50 -16.71
N GLU A 512 9.60 4.95 -17.31
CA GLU A 512 9.50 3.92 -18.33
C GLU A 512 9.91 2.60 -17.69
N LEU A 513 8.95 1.68 -17.61
CA LEU A 513 9.17 0.32 -17.15
C LEU A 513 10.15 -0.38 -18.09
N PRO A 514 11.28 -0.94 -17.59
CA PRO A 514 12.20 -1.70 -18.43
C PRO A 514 11.51 -2.91 -19.05
N GLN A 515 11.79 -3.13 -20.34
CA GLN A 515 11.20 -4.21 -21.16
C GLN A 515 12.24 -5.24 -21.57
N ASP A 516 13.41 -5.25 -20.92
CA ASP A 516 14.54 -6.13 -21.20
C ASP A 516 14.42 -7.52 -20.55
N ALA A 517 13.49 -7.68 -19.62
CA ALA A 517 13.15 -8.96 -18.98
C ALA A 517 11.78 -9.49 -19.47
N PRO A 518 11.55 -10.81 -19.45
CA PRO A 518 10.26 -11.41 -19.76
C PRO A 518 9.12 -10.89 -18.88
N LEU A 519 9.39 -10.61 -17.61
CA LEU A 519 8.45 -9.94 -16.73
C LEU A 519 9.14 -8.77 -16.01
N ALA A 520 8.48 -7.62 -16.00
CA ALA A 520 8.84 -6.51 -15.12
C ALA A 520 7.60 -6.01 -14.38
N LEU A 521 7.75 -5.69 -13.10
CA LEU A 521 6.73 -5.12 -12.23
C LEU A 521 7.28 -3.83 -11.62
N ALA A 522 6.48 -2.78 -11.57
CA ALA A 522 6.83 -1.58 -10.84
C ALA A 522 5.69 -1.13 -9.94
N ILE A 523 6.06 -0.65 -8.75
CA ILE A 523 5.13 -0.12 -7.75
C ILE A 523 5.58 1.29 -7.43
N SER A 524 4.67 2.25 -7.53
CA SER A 524 4.96 3.64 -7.17
C SER A 524 5.28 3.75 -5.69
N ASP A 525 6.30 4.53 -5.35
CA ASP A 525 6.62 4.85 -3.95
C ASP A 525 5.44 5.57 -3.27
N ASP A 526 4.58 6.26 -4.03
CA ASP A 526 3.35 6.86 -3.52
C ASP A 526 2.36 5.80 -3.00
N LEU A 527 2.30 4.63 -3.66
CA LEU A 527 1.43 3.55 -3.23
C LEU A 527 1.98 2.88 -1.97
N LEU A 528 3.31 2.75 -1.88
CA LEU A 528 3.98 2.30 -0.65
C LEU A 528 3.75 3.29 0.51
N ASN A 529 3.77 4.59 0.24
CA ASN A 529 3.40 5.60 1.23
C ASN A 529 1.93 5.48 1.65
N GLN A 530 1.01 5.15 0.75
CA GLN A 530 -0.39 4.88 1.13
C GLN A 530 -0.52 3.65 2.02
N LEU A 531 0.31 2.61 1.81
CA LEU A 531 0.38 1.46 2.70
C LEU A 531 0.89 1.86 4.09
N LEU A 532 2.01 2.57 4.18
CA LEU A 532 2.58 3.04 5.45
C LEU A 532 1.62 3.96 6.19
N PHE A 533 0.96 4.88 5.46
CA PHE A 533 -0.09 5.72 6.00
C PHE A 533 -1.27 4.88 6.49
N GLY A 534 -1.70 3.85 5.75
CA GLY A 534 -2.77 2.95 6.17
C GLY A 534 -2.44 2.21 7.47
N ALA A 535 -1.21 1.72 7.60
CA ALA A 535 -0.71 1.09 8.83
C ALA A 535 -0.71 2.08 10.02
N PHE A 536 -0.20 3.29 9.81
CA PHE A 536 -0.23 4.38 10.78
C PHE A 536 -1.66 4.72 11.20
N TYR A 537 -2.52 5.04 10.22
CA TYR A 537 -3.89 5.51 10.44
C TYR A 537 -4.76 4.44 11.09
N GLY A 538 -4.54 3.17 10.75
CA GLY A 538 -5.15 2.01 11.40
C GLY A 538 -4.66 1.72 12.82
N GLY A 539 -3.67 2.48 13.32
CA GLY A 539 -3.18 2.39 14.69
C GLY A 539 -2.10 1.33 14.91
N LEU A 540 -1.53 0.73 13.85
CA LEU A 540 -0.51 -0.31 13.96
C LEU A 540 0.75 0.19 14.68
N LEU A 541 1.06 1.48 14.54
CA LEU A 541 2.29 2.09 15.05
C LEU A 541 2.15 2.67 16.46
N HIS A 542 0.98 2.53 17.09
CA HIS A 542 0.81 2.84 18.51
C HIS A 542 1.28 1.62 19.32
N LEU A 543 2.47 1.69 19.92
CA LEU A 543 3.13 0.55 20.55
C LEU A 543 3.13 0.71 22.07
N ASP A 544 2.54 -0.23 22.80
CA ASP A 544 2.71 -0.36 24.25
C ASP A 544 3.68 -1.50 24.55
N ILE A 545 4.97 -1.20 24.57
CA ILE A 545 6.04 -2.20 24.70
C ILE A 545 6.15 -2.62 26.18
N PRO A 546 5.88 -3.90 26.51
CA PRO A 546 5.99 -4.37 27.87
C PRO A 546 7.45 -4.48 28.30
N GLY A 547 7.72 -4.20 29.57
CA GLY A 547 9.06 -4.26 30.17
C GLY A 547 9.84 -5.55 29.92
N SER A 548 9.13 -6.69 29.85
CA SER A 548 9.74 -7.99 29.56
C SER A 548 10.42 -8.04 28.19
N PHE A 549 9.85 -7.36 27.19
CA PHE A 549 10.43 -7.29 25.84
C PHE A 549 11.75 -6.50 25.83
N ILE A 550 11.84 -5.49 26.69
CA ILE A 550 12.98 -4.57 26.78
C ILE A 550 14.12 -5.20 27.60
N ALA A 551 13.78 -5.88 28.70
CA ALA A 551 14.75 -6.54 29.58
C ALA A 551 15.64 -7.54 28.82
N ASP A 552 15.04 -8.31 27.90
CA ASP A 552 15.74 -9.30 27.07
C ASP A 552 16.74 -8.66 26.08
N LYS A 553 16.52 -7.40 25.68
CA LYS A 553 17.32 -6.70 24.67
C LYS A 553 18.42 -5.83 25.26
N LEU A 554 18.15 -5.18 26.39
CA LEU A 554 19.06 -4.19 26.95
C LEU A 554 20.09 -4.79 27.92
N GLY A 555 19.82 -5.96 28.53
CA GLY A 555 20.81 -6.70 29.33
C GLY A 555 21.38 -5.94 30.55
N PHE A 556 20.73 -4.87 31.00
CA PHE A 556 21.18 -4.05 32.13
C PHE A 556 20.62 -4.57 33.45
N ASP A 557 21.49 -5.15 34.28
CA ASP A 557 21.17 -5.52 35.65
C ASP A 557 20.80 -4.26 36.47
N GLY A 558 19.59 -4.22 37.02
CA GLY A 558 19.11 -3.15 37.89
C GLY A 558 18.22 -2.09 37.23
N LEU A 559 18.01 -2.17 35.92
CA LEU A 559 16.96 -1.44 35.20
C LEU A 559 15.72 -2.32 35.09
N LYS A 560 14.62 -1.90 35.69
CA LYS A 560 13.29 -2.48 35.46
C LYS A 560 12.49 -1.48 34.65
N VAL A 561 11.99 -1.89 33.50
CA VAL A 561 11.03 -1.08 32.75
C VAL A 561 9.67 -1.71 32.96
N ASP A 562 8.63 -0.92 33.25
CA ASP A 562 7.27 -1.44 33.35
C ASP A 562 6.64 -1.49 31.95
N THR A 563 6.55 -0.33 31.30
CA THR A 563 6.04 -0.17 29.94
C THR A 563 6.72 1.03 29.27
N ILE A 564 6.94 0.94 27.95
CA ILE A 564 7.24 2.08 27.08
C ILE A 564 6.10 2.22 26.07
N SER A 565 5.37 3.33 26.13
CA SER A 565 4.34 3.71 25.17
C SER A 565 4.97 4.59 24.08
N LEU A 566 4.83 4.18 22.82
CA LEU A 566 5.21 4.94 21.63
C LEU A 566 3.94 5.36 20.87
N LYS A 567 3.76 6.66 20.72
CA LYS A 567 2.58 7.28 20.08
C LYS A 567 3.01 8.08 18.85
N PRO A 568 2.72 7.61 17.63
CA PRO A 568 3.11 8.32 16.42
C PRO A 568 2.23 9.56 16.25
N LEU A 569 2.84 10.71 15.92
CA LEU A 569 2.10 11.91 15.51
C LEU A 569 2.15 12.12 13.99
N LEU A 570 3.20 11.64 13.33
CA LEU A 570 3.33 11.64 11.87
C LEU A 570 3.33 10.22 11.30
N PRO A 571 2.76 10.00 10.10
CA PRO A 571 2.92 8.74 9.39
C PRO A 571 4.38 8.57 8.94
N PRO A 572 4.93 7.34 8.94
CA PRO A 572 6.19 7.07 8.30
C PRO A 572 6.10 7.33 6.80
N VAL A 573 7.22 7.76 6.21
CA VAL A 573 7.32 8.08 4.79
C VAL A 573 8.52 7.39 4.20
N ILE A 574 8.33 6.76 3.04
CA ILE A 574 9.40 6.37 2.14
C ILE A 574 9.55 7.46 1.08
N THR A 575 10.78 7.92 0.87
CA THR A 575 11.08 8.93 -0.14
C THR A 575 12.39 8.65 -0.87
N SER A 576 12.36 8.81 -2.20
CA SER A 576 13.54 8.84 -3.06
C SER A 576 13.94 10.28 -3.44
N CYS A 577 13.32 11.29 -2.81
CA CYS A 577 13.49 12.71 -3.15
C CYS A 577 14.78 13.31 -2.58
N LEU A 578 15.27 12.77 -1.47
CA LEU A 578 16.39 13.34 -0.72
C LEU A 578 17.73 13.03 -1.39
N THR A 579 17.92 11.76 -1.78
CA THR A 579 19.16 11.28 -2.37
C THR A 579 18.83 10.49 -3.64
N PRO A 580 19.33 10.92 -4.83
CA PRO A 580 19.07 10.22 -6.07
C PRO A 580 19.57 8.77 -6.04
N GLY A 581 18.69 7.82 -6.36
CA GLY A 581 19.02 6.40 -6.46
C GLY A 581 19.01 5.63 -5.13
N SER A 582 18.65 6.27 -4.02
CA SER A 582 18.38 5.59 -2.75
C SER A 582 16.96 5.84 -2.28
N ILE A 583 16.47 4.92 -1.46
CA ILE A 583 15.18 5.04 -0.79
C ILE A 583 15.48 5.30 0.68
N THR A 584 14.91 6.36 1.25
CA THR A 584 15.02 6.68 2.67
C THR A 584 13.67 6.50 3.35
N LEU A 585 13.66 5.73 4.45
CA LEU A 585 12.54 5.64 5.38
C LEU A 585 12.70 6.72 6.45
N GLN A 586 11.68 7.54 6.63
CA GLN A 586 11.60 8.56 7.66
C GLN A 586 10.51 8.19 8.66
N ILE A 587 10.84 8.27 9.94
CA ILE A 587 9.98 7.94 11.08
C ILE A 587 9.96 9.18 11.98
N GLY A 588 8.83 9.91 12.01
CA GLY A 588 8.76 11.22 12.65
C GLY A 588 7.79 11.33 13.82
N ASP A 589 8.18 12.16 14.78
CA ASP A 589 7.45 12.58 15.98
C ASP A 589 6.69 11.45 16.70
N PHE A 590 7.46 10.51 17.26
CA PHE A 590 6.90 9.54 18.20
C PHE A 590 6.98 10.10 19.61
N GLY A 591 5.82 10.35 20.22
CA GLY A 591 5.73 10.59 21.66
C GLY A 591 6.10 9.33 22.43
N VAL A 592 7.05 9.46 23.33
CA VAL A 592 7.57 8.38 24.17
C VAL A 592 7.16 8.67 25.60
N SER A 593 6.42 7.75 26.21
CA SER A 593 6.11 7.76 27.64
C SER A 593 6.63 6.46 28.26
N ALA A 594 7.48 6.56 29.26
CA ALA A 594 8.07 5.38 29.91
C ALA A 594 8.02 5.50 31.43
N SER A 595 7.75 4.36 32.09
CA SER A 595 7.92 4.20 33.53
C SER A 595 8.96 3.14 33.80
N LEU A 596 9.95 3.50 34.61
CA LEU A 596 11.11 2.66 34.87
C LEU A 596 11.59 2.80 36.32
N ASP A 597 12.29 1.78 36.80
CA ASP A 597 12.96 1.73 38.09
C ASP A 597 14.45 1.44 37.86
N ILE A 598 15.31 2.34 38.36
CA ILE A 598 16.76 2.17 38.36
C ILE A 598 17.24 2.02 39.81
N GLY A 599 17.71 0.82 40.15
CA GLY A 599 18.30 0.56 41.47
C GLY A 599 17.32 0.69 42.65
N GLY A 600 16.04 0.40 42.43
CA GLY A 600 14.96 0.47 43.42
C GLY A 600 14.30 1.85 43.53
N LYS A 601 14.56 2.76 42.59
CA LYS A 601 13.97 4.10 42.53
C LYS A 601 13.14 4.22 41.26
N ALA A 602 11.86 4.56 41.41
CA ALA A 602 10.99 4.82 40.27
C ALA A 602 11.34 6.15 39.58
N GLY A 603 11.11 6.21 38.28
CA GLY A 603 11.21 7.40 37.45
C GLY A 603 10.22 7.32 36.28
N THR A 604 9.87 8.49 35.77
CA THR A 604 9.04 8.65 34.57
C THR A 604 9.80 9.46 33.54
N LEU A 605 9.56 9.14 32.27
CA LEU A 605 10.14 9.83 31.13
C LEU A 605 9.03 10.18 30.14
N GLU A 606 8.98 11.44 29.76
CA GLU A 606 8.25 11.93 28.59
C GLU A 606 9.28 12.48 27.59
N ALA A 607 9.23 11.99 26.36
CA ALA A 607 10.20 12.33 25.33
C ALA A 607 9.57 12.29 23.93
N PHE A 608 10.32 12.77 22.93
CA PHE A 608 9.99 12.61 21.52
C PHE A 608 11.14 11.99 20.75
N LEU A 609 10.79 11.20 19.75
CA LEU A 609 11.72 10.44 18.92
C LEU A 609 11.50 10.75 17.44
N PHE A 610 12.61 10.94 16.72
CA PHE A 610 12.68 10.93 15.27
C PHE A 610 13.83 10.04 14.80
N ALA A 611 13.63 9.35 13.67
CA ALA A 611 14.69 8.61 13.01
C ALA A 611 14.52 8.60 11.49
N SER A 612 15.63 8.47 10.77
CA SER A 612 15.65 8.12 9.35
C SER A 612 16.63 6.98 9.10
N ALA A 613 16.40 6.23 8.03
CA ALA A 613 17.30 5.18 7.62
C ALA A 613 17.22 4.94 6.11
N ASP A 614 18.35 4.61 5.49
CA ASP A 614 18.34 4.13 4.11
C ASP A 614 17.82 2.69 4.05
N VAL A 615 17.00 2.44 3.04
CA VAL A 615 16.33 1.17 2.81
C VAL A 615 16.89 0.54 1.55
N THR A 616 17.30 -0.72 1.68
CA THR A 616 17.67 -1.57 0.54
C THR A 616 16.62 -2.66 0.36
N LEU A 617 16.08 -2.74 -0.85
CA LEU A 617 15.19 -3.81 -1.27
C LEU A 617 16.02 -4.97 -1.84
N LYS A 618 15.68 -6.20 -1.48
CA LYS A 618 16.40 -7.41 -1.91
C LYS A 618 15.45 -8.59 -2.00
N THR A 619 15.84 -9.65 -2.70
CA THR A 619 15.17 -10.94 -2.60
C THR A 619 15.64 -11.66 -1.34
N VAL A 620 14.74 -12.37 -0.67
CA VAL A 620 15.09 -13.28 0.43
C VAL A 620 14.35 -14.61 0.26
N ASP A 621 14.92 -15.68 0.80
CA ASP A 621 14.25 -16.98 0.82
C ASP A 621 13.19 -17.01 1.94
N GLY A 622 11.93 -17.21 1.56
CA GLY A 622 10.82 -17.42 2.47
C GLY A 622 10.31 -18.87 2.47
N PRO A 623 9.36 -19.21 3.37
CA PRO A 623 8.81 -20.56 3.48
C PRO A 623 8.08 -21.04 2.21
N ASN A 624 7.60 -20.11 1.39
CA ASN A 624 6.85 -20.39 0.15
C ASN A 624 7.63 -20.05 -1.13
N GLY A 625 8.95 -19.79 -1.03
CA GLY A 625 9.80 -19.43 -2.17
C GLY A 625 10.45 -18.07 -2.00
N THR A 626 10.85 -17.44 -3.10
CA THR A 626 11.50 -16.13 -3.09
C THR A 626 10.50 -15.03 -2.68
N GLU A 627 10.89 -14.18 -1.75
CA GLU A 627 10.09 -13.08 -1.22
C GLU A 627 10.82 -11.74 -1.40
N LEU A 628 10.07 -10.63 -1.47
CA LEU A 628 10.62 -9.28 -1.46
C LEU A 628 10.97 -8.89 -0.04
N GLY A 629 12.27 -8.88 0.29
CA GLY A 629 12.78 -8.43 1.57
C GLY A 629 13.13 -6.95 1.60
N ILE A 630 12.87 -6.31 2.73
CA ILE A 630 13.32 -4.95 3.03
C ILE A 630 14.45 -5.05 4.04
N SER A 631 15.51 -4.27 3.85
CA SER A 631 16.61 -4.19 4.82
C SER A 631 16.96 -2.75 5.15
N VAL A 632 17.27 -2.55 6.43
CA VAL A 632 17.76 -1.30 7.01
C VAL A 632 19.07 -1.62 7.72
N ASP A 633 20.17 -1.05 7.24
CA ASP A 633 21.50 -1.35 7.77
C ASP A 633 21.76 -0.59 9.08
N ALA A 634 21.51 0.72 9.06
CA ALA A 634 21.68 1.62 10.19
C ALA A 634 20.70 2.80 10.10
N LEU A 635 20.43 3.42 11.25
CA LEU A 635 19.77 4.73 11.28
C LEU A 635 20.77 5.78 10.81
N ASP A 636 20.37 6.57 9.81
CA ASP A 636 21.15 7.70 9.30
C ASP A 636 21.04 8.88 10.29
N THR A 637 19.81 9.30 10.56
CA THR A 637 19.51 10.30 11.60
C THR A 637 18.73 9.66 12.74
N PHE A 638 19.03 10.10 13.96
CA PHE A 638 18.22 9.80 15.15
C PHE A 638 18.31 11.01 16.07
N ALA A 639 17.15 11.50 16.48
CA ALA A 639 17.02 12.64 17.36
C ALA A 639 16.04 12.27 18.49
N PHE A 640 16.40 12.66 19.71
CA PHE A 640 15.66 12.33 20.92
C PHE A 640 15.58 13.56 21.82
N GLU A 641 14.37 13.99 22.13
CA GLU A 641 14.14 15.13 23.02
C GLU A 641 13.51 14.64 24.32
N VAL A 642 14.15 14.92 25.45
CA VAL A 642 13.56 14.71 26.77
C VAL A 642 12.73 15.94 27.14
N ILE A 643 11.44 15.75 27.38
CA ILE A 643 10.52 16.79 27.85
C ILE A 643 10.51 16.86 29.37
N ASP A 644 10.39 15.69 30.00
CA ASP A 644 10.35 15.56 31.44
C ASP A 644 10.99 14.24 31.85
N ALA A 645 11.82 14.29 32.88
CA ALA A 645 12.48 13.13 33.47
C ALA A 645 12.48 13.30 34.98
N THR A 646 11.78 12.42 35.69
CA THR A 646 11.62 12.54 37.15
C THR A 646 12.19 11.34 37.89
N GLY A 647 12.48 11.54 39.18
CA GLY A 647 12.88 10.46 40.08
C GLY A 647 14.28 9.92 39.77
N ALA A 648 14.36 8.64 39.40
CA ALA A 648 15.64 7.98 39.12
C ALA A 648 16.36 8.46 37.84
N LEU A 649 15.67 9.24 37.01
CA LEU A 649 16.16 9.72 35.71
C LEU A 649 16.68 11.16 35.73
N ASP A 650 16.49 11.85 36.84
CA ASP A 650 16.90 13.24 37.01
C ASP A 650 18.41 13.40 36.77
N GLY A 651 18.79 14.23 35.80
CA GLY A 651 20.18 14.48 35.39
C GLY A 651 20.86 13.33 34.61
N SER A 652 20.10 12.38 34.07
CA SER A 652 20.61 11.22 33.32
C SER A 652 20.28 11.25 31.82
N GLU A 653 19.97 12.42 31.27
CA GLU A 653 19.43 12.60 29.91
C GLU A 653 20.33 11.98 28.84
N ALA A 654 21.64 12.18 28.93
CA ALA A 654 22.60 11.60 27.97
C ALA A 654 22.63 10.05 28.00
N VAL A 655 22.39 9.45 29.17
CA VAL A 655 22.31 7.98 29.30
C VAL A 655 20.99 7.47 28.74
N ILE A 656 19.89 8.20 28.98
CA ILE A 656 18.56 7.90 28.44
C ILE A 656 18.60 7.95 26.91
N GLU A 657 19.18 9.00 26.32
CA GLU A 657 19.30 9.12 24.87
C GLU A 657 20.04 7.93 24.25
N LEU A 658 21.17 7.53 24.82
CA LEU A 658 21.92 6.35 24.36
C LEU A 658 21.10 5.07 24.47
N LEU A 659 20.36 4.89 25.56
CA LEU A 659 19.49 3.74 25.77
C LEU A 659 18.38 3.67 24.72
N PHE A 660 17.71 4.79 24.46
CA PHE A 660 16.63 4.86 23.48
C PHE A 660 17.13 4.77 22.04
N ARG A 661 18.35 5.24 21.75
CA ARG A 661 18.98 5.02 20.45
C ARG A 661 19.21 3.53 20.18
N GLU A 662 19.70 2.80 21.16
CA GLU A 662 19.91 1.35 21.04
C GLU A 662 18.56 0.62 20.92
N LEU A 663 17.57 0.99 21.74
CA LEU A 663 16.23 0.43 21.69
C LEU A 663 15.56 0.69 20.34
N ALA A 664 15.57 1.92 19.84
CA ALA A 664 15.00 2.28 18.54
C ALA A 664 15.71 1.57 17.40
N SER A 665 17.04 1.49 17.43
CA SER A 665 17.82 0.73 16.45
C SER A 665 17.43 -0.75 16.47
N SER A 666 17.26 -1.35 17.65
CA SER A 666 16.76 -2.73 17.76
C SER A 666 15.33 -2.84 17.24
N LEU A 667 14.40 -1.96 17.62
CA LEU A 667 13.00 -2.03 17.21
C LEU A 667 12.85 -1.89 15.69
N VAL A 668 13.60 -0.98 15.07
CA VAL A 668 13.64 -0.82 13.61
C VAL A 668 14.23 -2.08 12.97
N LYS A 669 15.32 -2.63 13.50
CA LYS A 669 15.90 -3.89 13.02
C LYS A 669 14.97 -5.08 13.23
N ASP A 670 14.18 -5.13 14.29
CA ASP A 670 13.20 -6.19 14.50
C ASP A 670 12.01 -6.01 13.55
N ALA A 671 11.54 -4.78 13.35
CA ALA A 671 10.47 -4.46 12.39
C ALA A 671 10.84 -4.89 10.97
N VAL A 672 12.11 -4.65 10.60
CA VAL A 672 12.64 -4.90 9.25
C VAL A 672 13.23 -6.30 9.11
N GLY A 673 13.84 -6.87 10.14
CA GLY A 673 14.60 -8.13 10.09
C GLY A 673 13.84 -9.36 10.60
N GLY A 674 12.76 -9.18 11.36
CA GLY A 674 11.95 -10.28 11.93
C GLY A 674 10.48 -9.92 12.19
N GLY A 675 9.98 -8.84 11.58
CA GLY A 675 8.66 -8.24 11.84
C GLY A 675 7.87 -7.95 10.56
N PHE A 676 6.97 -6.96 10.59
CA PHE A 676 6.00 -6.71 9.51
C PHE A 676 6.61 -6.30 8.15
N LEU A 677 7.88 -5.88 8.10
CA LEU A 677 8.61 -5.51 6.87
C LEU A 677 9.64 -6.58 6.45
N GLN A 678 9.66 -7.76 7.09
CA GLN A 678 10.71 -8.76 6.85
C GLN A 678 10.77 -9.18 5.39
N SER A 679 9.65 -9.67 4.88
CA SER A 679 9.53 -10.08 3.51
C SER A 679 8.07 -10.22 3.10
N PHE A 680 7.79 -9.91 1.84
CA PHE A 680 6.48 -10.02 1.25
C PHE A 680 6.50 -11.13 0.20
N PRO A 681 5.57 -12.11 0.27
CA PRO A 681 5.52 -13.17 -0.71
C PRO A 681 5.32 -12.58 -2.09
N ILE A 682 6.13 -13.01 -3.05
CA ILE A 682 5.92 -12.59 -4.42
C ILE A 682 4.67 -13.28 -4.95
N PRO A 683 3.74 -12.53 -5.58
CA PRO A 683 2.47 -13.08 -5.99
C PRO A 683 2.60 -14.19 -7.01
N SER A 684 1.84 -15.24 -6.81
CA SER A 684 1.51 -16.23 -7.83
C SER A 684 0.06 -16.10 -8.26
N PHE A 685 -0.21 -16.44 -9.51
CA PHE A 685 -1.51 -16.33 -10.15
C PHE A 685 -2.09 -17.70 -10.35
N ASP A 686 -3.15 -18.05 -9.62
CA ASP A 686 -3.91 -19.26 -9.94
C ASP A 686 -4.71 -19.02 -11.23
N ILE A 687 -4.31 -19.63 -12.34
CA ILE A 687 -5.04 -19.52 -13.62
C ILE A 687 -6.29 -20.41 -13.59
N SER A 688 -6.26 -21.48 -12.81
CA SER A 688 -7.35 -22.46 -12.79
C SER A 688 -8.66 -21.88 -12.26
N SER A 689 -8.60 -20.76 -11.53
CA SER A 689 -9.79 -20.03 -11.11
C SER A 689 -10.45 -19.21 -12.23
N PHE A 690 -9.71 -18.88 -13.29
CA PHE A 690 -10.22 -18.05 -14.40
C PHE A 690 -10.79 -18.89 -15.54
N VAL A 691 -10.24 -20.07 -15.78
CA VAL A 691 -10.69 -20.97 -16.86
C VAL A 691 -11.15 -22.29 -16.26
N SER A 692 -12.46 -22.54 -16.33
CA SER A 692 -13.02 -23.81 -15.88
C SER A 692 -12.49 -24.98 -16.72
N GLY A 693 -11.95 -26.01 -16.07
CA GLY A 693 -11.43 -27.21 -16.74
C GLY A 693 -9.90 -27.35 -16.65
N LEU A 694 -9.18 -26.26 -16.34
CA LEU A 694 -7.75 -26.34 -16.10
C LEU A 694 -7.41 -27.17 -14.85
N PRO A 695 -6.30 -27.95 -14.86
CA PRO A 695 -5.72 -28.46 -13.62
C PRO A 695 -5.32 -27.29 -12.70
N SER A 696 -5.14 -27.55 -11.41
CA SER A 696 -4.64 -26.53 -10.49
C SER A 696 -3.26 -26.07 -10.97
N LEU A 697 -3.21 -24.87 -11.55
CA LEU A 697 -2.02 -24.29 -12.16
C LEU A 697 -1.83 -22.89 -11.62
N SER A 698 -0.64 -22.61 -11.08
CA SER A 698 -0.28 -21.28 -10.63
C SER A 698 0.94 -20.75 -11.38
N LEU A 699 0.87 -19.54 -11.92
CA LEU A 699 2.06 -18.84 -12.44
C LEU A 699 2.70 -18.06 -11.31
N GLY A 700 3.89 -18.47 -10.90
CA GLY A 700 4.76 -17.68 -10.04
C GLY A 700 5.60 -16.69 -10.84
N PHE A 701 6.13 -15.70 -10.12
CA PHE A 701 7.18 -14.82 -10.62
C PHE A 701 8.50 -15.14 -9.92
N ASP A 702 9.55 -15.39 -10.70
CA ASP A 702 10.90 -15.59 -10.19
C ASP A 702 11.73 -14.30 -10.36
N PRO A 703 11.88 -13.50 -9.29
CA PRO A 703 12.59 -12.22 -9.37
C PRO A 703 14.09 -12.43 -9.58
N GLN A 704 14.65 -11.73 -10.56
CA GLN A 704 16.09 -11.73 -10.84
C GLN A 704 16.77 -10.44 -10.38
N GLN A 705 16.08 -9.31 -10.49
CA GLN A 705 16.59 -8.01 -10.05
C GLN A 705 15.50 -7.22 -9.33
N ILE A 706 15.91 -6.51 -8.27
CA ILE A 706 15.08 -5.54 -7.57
C ILE A 706 15.87 -4.24 -7.49
N GLY A 707 15.19 -3.12 -7.71
CA GLY A 707 15.79 -1.80 -7.57
C GLY A 707 14.75 -0.71 -7.38
N SER A 708 15.20 0.53 -7.34
CA SER A 708 14.33 1.70 -7.40
C SER A 708 14.80 2.64 -8.51
N LYS A 709 13.85 3.20 -9.25
CA LYS A 709 14.11 4.12 -10.35
C LYS A 709 12.96 5.11 -10.49
N ASN A 710 13.29 6.41 -10.50
CA ASN A 710 12.34 7.51 -10.66
C ASN A 710 11.09 7.37 -9.76
N GLY A 711 11.32 6.99 -8.49
CA GLY A 711 10.34 6.74 -7.43
C GLY A 711 9.31 5.66 -7.73
N TYR A 712 9.77 4.62 -8.41
CA TYR A 712 9.13 3.32 -8.46
C TYR A 712 10.10 2.28 -7.92
N THR A 713 9.57 1.35 -7.13
CA THR A 713 10.20 0.08 -6.83
C THR A 713 10.01 -0.85 -8.02
N LEU A 714 11.11 -1.30 -8.62
CA LEU A 714 11.16 -2.15 -9.81
C LEU A 714 11.56 -3.58 -9.42
N ILE A 715 10.88 -4.56 -9.99
CA ILE A 715 11.22 -5.97 -9.90
C ILE A 715 11.20 -6.56 -11.32
N THR A 716 12.28 -7.18 -11.76
CA THR A 716 12.35 -7.86 -13.06
C THR A 716 12.73 -9.32 -12.90
N GLY A 717 12.28 -10.17 -13.81
CA GLY A 717 12.53 -11.61 -13.73
C GLY A 717 11.78 -12.40 -14.79
N THR A 718 11.49 -13.66 -14.48
CA THR A 718 10.85 -14.61 -15.40
C THR A 718 9.58 -15.19 -14.78
N VAL A 719 8.69 -15.71 -15.63
CA VAL A 719 7.55 -16.50 -15.18
C VAL A 719 8.04 -17.89 -14.76
N LYS A 720 7.29 -18.53 -13.88
CA LYS A 720 7.53 -19.92 -13.50
C LYS A 720 6.21 -20.62 -13.22
N GLY A 721 5.91 -21.70 -13.92
CA GLY A 721 4.77 -22.58 -13.62
C GLY A 721 4.97 -23.30 -12.28
N GLN A 722 3.91 -23.38 -11.47
CA GLN A 722 3.87 -24.06 -10.16
C GLN A 722 2.72 -25.06 -10.06
#